data_AF-C4XZN2-F1
#
_entry.id   AF-C4XZN2-F1
#
_cell.length_a   1.000
_cell.length_b   1.000
_cell.length_c   1.000
_cell.angle_alpha   90.00
_cell.angle_beta   90.00
_cell.angle_gamma   90.00
#
_symmetry.space_group_name_H-M   'P 1'
#
loop_
_entity.id
_entity.type
_entity.pdbx_description
1 polymer ?
#
loop_
_entity_poly.entity_id
_entity_poly.type
_entity_poly.pdbx_seq_one_letter_code
_entity_poly.pdbx_strand_id
1 'polypeptide(L)'
;MYKLLSDQASCLGDAWVPIYSVPVDFEPEHFETAMAHLIREPNINSTVILRADILSETVFGDDGKVKESRTFSPDLPEAKENGETSEHQQVPEGSKTQKKEKPNAETEEPQKHHEQDKKQPEDAMLRDRETADTNAAGETASPRLLCRDLNDTQPRAVDLSGAQVALSPAVVSVRRIIPRNPYKDHILNQTCAVHKGENAVLVVYIAHISSADEVPFYLPPVAAVGILYCQGELSIHYVPFSSGTEGAAEQSGADETPAWRDFVSDESSRPMRIALRLLQTSAKHSSGARAGYSKRVQHDLVVPRVAFQNRYIALKRKYSATLVASWVESTDPKKHVFEDLAVAAFLIELWARRFPGRDFEFRDLGCGNGLLVHILISEGFRGKGIDARARKSWKTYPPAVQANLLEQIIVPSVLLKPHPAVARMAPYMRDNGRFFSVPEAGARGVPLMKYYSAANLLESSKVCTTEEFPSNTFLIGNHSDELTCWLPLLGFPFMVIPCCSHALSGAKARFRPRKVHKPETGAAQGDGADDAEKKGADKECGKNKGGKNKGVPQVGSSTYAALVDHVDDLATQMGWVVEKETLRIPSTRNAAIIGIDRNEQFASERPDETEMRVIDILATEGGAEGWVENSMALMKKNPKNH
;
A
#
# COMPACT_ATOMS: atom_id res chain seq x y z
N MET A 1 27.78 -5.60 21.85
CA MET A 1 26.81 -5.06 22.83
C MET A 1 26.85 -3.54 22.67
N TYR A 2 25.71 -2.85 22.75
CA TYR A 2 25.67 -1.38 22.66
C TYR A 2 26.20 -0.81 23.98
N LYS A 3 27.13 0.14 23.89
CA LYS A 3 27.77 0.79 25.04
C LYS A 3 27.23 2.21 25.20
N LEU A 4 26.83 2.58 26.41
CA LEU A 4 26.46 3.95 26.76
C LEU A 4 27.73 4.82 26.87
N LEU A 5 27.69 6.03 26.31
CA LEU A 5 28.82 6.96 26.26
C LEU A 5 28.61 8.24 27.08
N SER A 6 27.57 8.32 27.91
CA SER A 6 27.11 9.52 28.62
C SER A 6 28.18 10.27 29.43
N ASP A 7 29.23 9.57 29.86
CA ASP A 7 30.28 10.08 30.74
C ASP A 7 31.57 10.45 29.99
N GLN A 8 31.55 10.39 28.66
CA GLN A 8 32.71 10.64 27.80
C GLN A 8 32.52 11.96 27.03
N ALA A 9 33.63 12.65 26.74
CA ALA A 9 33.60 13.74 25.77
C ALA A 9 33.39 13.19 24.36
N SER A 10 32.61 13.88 23.53
CA SER A 10 32.46 13.47 22.13
C SER A 10 33.74 13.69 21.35
N CYS A 11 34.10 12.73 20.50
CA CYS A 11 35.18 12.89 19.53
C CYS A 11 34.84 13.91 18.41
N LEU A 12 33.61 14.41 18.35
CA LEU A 12 33.16 15.44 17.40
C LEU A 12 33.30 16.88 17.95
N GLY A 13 33.69 17.03 19.22
CA GLY A 13 33.90 18.33 19.89
C GLY A 13 32.88 18.63 20.99
N ASP A 14 33.09 19.73 21.72
CA ASP A 14 32.38 20.05 22.97
C ASP A 14 30.88 20.33 22.78
N ALA A 15 30.46 20.74 21.58
CA ALA A 15 29.04 20.94 21.26
C ALA A 15 28.25 19.62 21.16
N TRP A 16 28.94 18.48 21.08
CA TRP A 16 28.36 17.17 20.86
C TRP A 16 28.33 16.34 22.15
N VAL A 17 27.19 15.70 22.37
CA VAL A 17 26.97 14.76 23.47
C VAL A 17 26.96 13.33 22.91
N PRO A 18 27.93 12.47 23.26
CA PRO A 18 27.94 11.09 22.81
C PRO A 18 26.90 10.28 23.59
N ILE A 19 26.12 9.44 22.89
CA ILE A 19 25.01 8.70 23.50
C ILE A 19 25.32 7.20 23.56
N TYR A 20 25.47 6.55 22.40
CA TYR A 20 25.75 5.12 22.32
C TYR A 20 26.85 4.82 21.30
N SER A 21 27.56 3.72 21.49
CA SER A 21 28.40 3.12 20.46
C SER A 21 28.24 1.60 20.37
N VAL A 22 28.71 1.05 19.25
CA VAL A 22 28.76 -0.39 18.99
C VAL A 22 29.93 -0.70 18.05
N PRO A 23 30.75 -1.72 18.34
CA PRO A 23 31.73 -2.21 17.38
C PRO A 23 31.01 -2.89 16.21
N VAL A 24 31.53 -2.68 15.01
CA VAL A 24 30.96 -3.17 13.76
C VAL A 24 32.03 -3.85 12.91
N ASP A 25 31.59 -4.71 11.99
CA ASP A 25 32.46 -5.55 11.15
C ASP A 25 32.35 -5.20 9.65
N PHE A 26 31.78 -4.03 9.34
CA PHE A 26 31.66 -3.51 7.99
C PHE A 26 32.59 -2.31 7.77
N GLU A 27 33.01 -2.13 6.52
CA GLU A 27 33.82 -1.00 6.05
C GLU A 27 33.00 0.29 5.84
N PRO A 28 33.65 1.48 5.79
CA PRO A 28 32.99 2.77 5.61
C PRO A 28 32.02 2.83 4.41
N GLU A 29 32.36 2.20 3.29
CA GLU A 29 31.57 2.25 2.05
C GLU A 29 30.21 1.58 2.21
N HIS A 30 30.13 0.54 3.05
CA HIS A 30 28.87 -0.13 3.38
C HIS A 30 27.98 0.77 4.22
N PHE A 31 28.57 1.52 5.15
CA PHE A 31 27.87 2.52 5.94
C PHE A 31 27.37 3.65 5.06
N GLU A 32 28.21 4.21 4.19
CA GLU A 32 27.81 5.24 3.23
C GLU A 32 26.63 4.80 2.37
N THR A 33 26.71 3.59 1.81
CA THR A 33 25.64 3.02 0.97
C THR A 33 24.33 2.90 1.75
N ALA A 34 24.39 2.38 2.99
CA ALA A 34 23.22 2.25 3.84
C ALA A 34 22.62 3.62 4.22
N MET A 35 23.47 4.58 4.56
CA MET A 35 23.03 5.91 4.98
C MET A 35 22.48 6.74 3.83
N ALA A 36 23.04 6.64 2.62
CA ALA A 36 22.48 7.26 1.41
C ALA A 36 21.03 6.81 1.17
N HIS A 37 20.73 5.53 1.43
CA HIS A 37 19.36 5.01 1.35
C HIS A 37 18.49 5.52 2.51
N LEU A 38 18.97 5.54 3.75
CA LEU A 38 18.23 6.04 4.92
C LEU A 38 17.94 7.56 4.87
N ILE A 39 18.80 8.33 4.20
CA ILE A 39 18.57 9.75 3.92
C ILE A 39 17.39 9.95 2.96
N ARG A 40 17.23 9.06 1.97
CA ARG A 40 16.12 9.14 1.01
C ARG A 40 14.83 8.48 1.52
N GLU A 41 14.96 7.47 2.39
CA GLU A 41 13.85 6.67 2.93
C GLU A 41 13.82 6.67 4.48
N PRO A 42 13.60 7.82 5.14
CA PRO A 42 13.60 7.90 6.60
C PRO A 42 12.48 7.11 7.29
N ASN A 43 11.46 6.68 6.55
CA ASN A 43 10.41 5.77 7.03
C ASN A 43 10.96 4.38 7.45
N ILE A 44 12.20 4.04 7.07
CA ILE A 44 12.92 2.85 7.55
C ILE A 44 13.31 3.02 9.02
N ASN A 45 13.74 4.22 9.41
CA ASN A 45 14.10 4.54 10.79
C ASN A 45 12.87 4.71 11.67
N SER A 46 11.78 5.23 11.10
CA SER A 46 10.58 5.58 11.86
C SER A 46 9.30 5.30 11.10
N THR A 47 8.47 4.41 11.63
CA THR A 47 7.16 4.09 11.05
C THR A 47 6.16 5.23 11.17
N VAL A 48 6.45 6.33 11.85
CA VAL A 48 5.56 7.52 11.86
C VAL A 48 5.86 8.48 10.70
N ILE A 49 6.98 8.30 9.99
CA ILE A 49 7.31 9.04 8.77
C ILE A 49 6.71 8.33 7.57
N LEU A 50 6.06 9.08 6.66
CA LEU A 50 5.50 8.54 5.42
C LEU A 50 6.54 8.50 4.31
N ARG A 51 7.21 9.63 4.09
CA ARG A 51 8.31 9.79 3.13
C ARG A 51 9.14 11.03 3.44
N ALA A 52 10.23 11.20 2.70
CA ALA A 52 10.89 12.48 2.54
C ALA A 52 11.09 12.82 1.07
N ASP A 53 11.02 14.11 0.76
CA ASP A 53 11.24 14.67 -0.57
C ASP A 53 12.52 15.51 -0.57
N ILE A 54 13.50 15.18 -1.41
CA ILE A 54 14.72 15.99 -1.54
C ILE A 54 14.35 17.31 -2.20
N LEU A 55 14.77 18.43 -1.61
CA LEU A 55 14.59 19.79 -2.12
C LEU A 55 15.87 20.30 -2.79
N SER A 56 17.02 19.98 -2.22
CA SER A 56 18.32 20.29 -2.80
C SER A 56 19.36 19.25 -2.41
N GLU A 57 20.37 19.07 -3.27
CA GLU A 57 21.49 18.18 -3.02
C GLU A 57 22.74 18.77 -3.66
N THR A 58 23.81 18.89 -2.87
CA THR A 58 25.12 19.37 -3.31
C THR A 58 26.17 18.32 -3.00
N VAL A 59 26.94 17.94 -4.01
CA VAL A 59 28.04 16.98 -3.93
C VAL A 59 29.35 17.72 -4.02
N PHE A 60 30.27 17.41 -3.12
CA PHE A 60 31.59 18.03 -3.02
C PHE A 60 32.67 17.07 -3.55
N GLY A 61 33.70 17.63 -4.18
CA GLY A 61 34.91 16.89 -4.52
C GLY A 61 35.87 16.80 -3.35
N ASP A 62 36.93 15.99 -3.50
CA ASP A 62 37.96 15.82 -2.47
C ASP A 62 38.73 17.13 -2.17
N ASP A 63 38.66 18.11 -3.08
CA ASP A 63 39.21 19.46 -2.91
C ASP A 63 38.28 20.40 -2.11
N GLY A 64 37.16 19.89 -1.61
CA GLY A 64 36.14 20.64 -0.89
C GLY A 64 35.28 21.56 -1.76
N LYS A 65 35.47 21.55 -3.09
CA LYS A 65 34.67 22.37 -4.00
C LYS A 65 33.40 21.65 -4.41
N VAL A 66 32.39 22.44 -4.75
CA VAL A 66 31.14 21.92 -5.29
C VAL A 66 31.41 21.26 -6.64
N LYS A 67 31.12 19.96 -6.73
CA LYS A 67 31.20 19.17 -7.96
C LYS A 67 29.87 19.17 -8.71
N GLU A 68 28.76 19.06 -7.99
CA GLU A 68 27.41 19.03 -8.55
C GLU A 68 26.44 19.66 -7.55
N SER A 69 25.45 20.40 -8.03
CA SER A 69 24.33 20.89 -7.21
C SER A 69 23.03 20.76 -7.97
N ARG A 70 21.99 20.28 -7.28
CA ARG A 70 20.65 20.01 -7.83
C ARG A 70 19.60 20.58 -6.92
N THR A 71 18.52 21.10 -7.51
CA THR A 71 17.33 21.59 -6.80
C THR A 71 16.09 20.94 -7.38
N PHE A 72 15.13 20.63 -6.51
CA PHE A 72 13.91 19.92 -6.83
C PHE A 72 12.71 20.66 -6.22
N SER A 73 11.56 20.57 -6.88
CA SER A 73 10.31 21.21 -6.41
C SER A 73 9.19 20.16 -6.30
N PRO A 74 9.22 19.31 -5.27
CA PRO A 74 8.22 18.26 -5.06
C PRO A 74 6.85 18.85 -4.62
N ASP A 75 5.77 18.26 -5.13
CA ASP A 75 4.39 18.65 -4.81
C ASP A 75 4.04 18.36 -3.34
N LEU A 76 3.46 19.36 -2.66
CA LEU A 76 2.85 19.17 -1.35
C LEU A 76 1.54 18.39 -1.45
N PRO A 77 1.17 17.59 -0.43
CA PRO A 77 -0.04 16.75 -0.44
C PRO A 77 -1.37 17.45 -0.74
N GLU A 78 -1.45 18.78 -0.64
CA GLU A 78 -2.69 19.56 -0.81
C GLU A 78 -2.62 20.66 -1.87
N ALA A 79 -1.55 20.77 -2.65
CA ALA A 79 -1.37 21.90 -3.57
C ALA A 79 -2.32 21.93 -4.79
N LYS A 80 -3.33 21.06 -4.84
CA LYS A 80 -4.33 21.03 -5.92
C LYS A 80 -5.73 21.01 -5.30
N GLU A 81 -6.19 22.17 -4.85
CA GLU A 81 -7.64 22.41 -4.85
C GLU A 81 -8.11 22.34 -6.30
N ASN A 82 -9.16 21.55 -6.53
CA ASN A 82 -9.72 21.33 -7.86
C ASN A 82 -10.10 22.67 -8.48
N GLY A 83 -9.79 22.80 -9.77
CA GLY A 83 -9.90 24.02 -10.53
C GLY A 83 -11.26 24.70 -10.46
N GLU A 84 -11.19 26.02 -10.36
CA GLU A 84 -12.25 26.94 -10.72
C GLU A 84 -12.73 26.63 -12.14
N THR A 85 -13.89 25.98 -12.26
CA THR A 85 -14.76 26.21 -13.41
C THR A 85 -15.84 27.17 -12.95
N SER A 86 -15.61 28.45 -13.27
CA SER A 86 -16.60 29.52 -13.23
C SER A 86 -17.75 29.17 -14.18
N GLU A 87 -18.90 28.77 -13.65
CA GLU A 87 -20.19 29.00 -14.32
C GLU A 87 -21.25 29.39 -13.28
N HIS A 88 -21.62 30.67 -13.34
CA HIS A 88 -22.77 31.24 -12.67
C HIS A 88 -24.07 30.61 -13.20
N GLN A 89 -24.91 30.11 -12.29
CA GLN A 89 -26.35 30.14 -12.50
C GLN A 89 -27.11 30.27 -11.17
N GLN A 90 -27.63 31.48 -10.97
CA GLN A 90 -28.66 31.83 -9.98
C GLN A 90 -30.00 31.21 -10.39
N VAL A 91 -30.79 30.66 -9.45
CA VAL A 91 -32.23 30.97 -9.25
C VAL A 91 -32.69 30.46 -7.84
N PRO A 92 -33.88 30.81 -7.28
CA PRO A 92 -33.97 31.65 -6.08
C PRO A 92 -34.74 31.01 -4.89
N GLU A 93 -34.83 31.80 -3.81
CA GLU A 93 -35.48 31.53 -2.53
C GLU A 93 -36.99 31.21 -2.58
N GLY A 94 -37.45 30.41 -1.61
CA GLY A 94 -38.85 30.08 -1.38
C GLY A 94 -39.13 29.50 0.02
N SER A 95 -39.09 30.37 1.03
CA SER A 95 -39.71 30.38 2.37
C SER A 95 -40.55 29.20 2.95
N LYS A 96 -40.29 28.95 4.26
CA LYS A 96 -41.23 28.90 5.42
C LYS A 96 -41.73 27.56 6.03
N THR A 97 -41.19 27.28 7.23
CA THR A 97 -41.82 26.89 8.54
C THR A 97 -42.70 25.64 8.67
N GLN A 98 -42.42 24.78 9.68
CA GLN A 98 -43.18 24.71 10.95
C GLN A 98 -42.55 23.77 12.02
N LYS A 99 -42.68 24.18 13.29
CA LYS A 99 -42.40 23.49 14.57
C LYS A 99 -43.36 22.33 14.85
N LYS A 100 -42.91 21.32 15.62
CA LYS A 100 -43.61 20.65 16.76
C LYS A 100 -42.71 19.53 17.35
N GLU A 101 -42.24 19.66 18.59
CA GLU A 101 -42.80 19.17 19.87
C GLU A 101 -42.34 17.76 20.29
N LYS A 102 -41.73 17.68 21.48
CA LYS A 102 -41.31 16.48 22.24
C LYS A 102 -42.52 15.77 22.86
N PRO A 103 -42.35 14.52 23.34
CA PRO A 103 -42.34 14.35 24.81
C PRO A 103 -41.29 13.36 25.35
N ASN A 104 -41.04 13.52 26.66
CA ASN A 104 -40.24 12.71 27.58
C ASN A 104 -40.73 11.27 27.74
N ALA A 105 -39.81 10.35 28.10
CA ALA A 105 -40.01 9.42 29.22
C ALA A 105 -38.64 8.89 29.70
N GLU A 106 -38.43 9.00 31.01
CA GLU A 106 -37.33 8.46 31.81
C GLU A 106 -37.50 6.96 32.05
N THR A 107 -36.41 6.21 32.20
CA THR A 107 -36.27 5.19 33.27
C THR A 107 -34.82 4.75 33.47
N GLU A 108 -34.44 4.64 34.74
CA GLU A 108 -33.12 4.34 35.30
C GLU A 108 -32.76 2.83 35.31
N GLU A 109 -31.47 2.53 35.11
CA GLU A 109 -30.54 1.58 35.79
C GLU A 109 -30.97 0.14 36.26
N PRO A 110 -30.03 -0.80 36.61
CA PRO A 110 -28.59 -0.65 36.87
C PRO A 110 -27.63 -1.70 36.25
N GLN A 111 -26.34 -1.38 36.42
CA GLN A 111 -25.12 -2.15 36.13
C GLN A 111 -25.00 -3.47 36.91
N LYS A 112 -24.26 -4.44 36.33
CA LYS A 112 -23.52 -5.47 37.09
C LYS A 112 -22.11 -5.67 36.53
N HIS A 113 -21.13 -5.50 37.41
CA HIS A 113 -19.72 -5.84 37.27
C HIS A 113 -19.50 -7.36 37.37
N HIS A 114 -18.66 -7.93 36.50
CA HIS A 114 -17.69 -8.95 36.93
C HIS A 114 -16.45 -8.96 36.05
N GLU A 115 -15.33 -9.21 36.71
CA GLU A 115 -13.94 -8.95 36.35
C GLU A 115 -13.19 -10.27 36.07
N GLN A 116 -12.00 -10.17 35.47
CA GLN A 116 -10.93 -11.19 35.27
C GLN A 116 -11.02 -12.03 33.97
N ASP A 117 -9.96 -12.28 33.20
CA ASP A 117 -8.58 -11.79 33.20
C ASP A 117 -7.92 -12.03 31.82
N LYS A 118 -7.28 -10.96 31.34
CA LYS A 118 -6.01 -10.82 30.58
C LYS A 118 -5.36 -12.02 29.86
N LYS A 119 -5.19 -11.85 28.53
CA LYS A 119 -3.89 -11.91 27.84
C LYS A 119 -3.83 -10.79 26.78
N GLN A 120 -3.05 -9.74 27.05
CA GLN A 120 -2.81 -8.61 26.14
C GLN A 120 -1.59 -8.89 25.22
N PRO A 121 -1.62 -8.44 23.96
CA PRO A 121 -0.46 -7.97 23.24
C PRO A 121 -0.35 -6.43 23.33
N GLU A 122 0.89 -5.96 23.38
CA GLU A 122 1.33 -4.58 23.54
C GLU A 122 0.95 -3.72 22.31
N ASP A 123 -0.13 -2.94 22.42
CA ASP A 123 -0.50 -1.89 21.46
C ASP A 123 -1.20 -0.71 22.18
N ALA A 124 -0.73 -0.40 23.40
CA ALA A 124 -1.24 0.71 24.19
C ALA A 124 -0.31 1.92 24.05
N MET A 125 -0.73 2.93 23.27
CA MET A 125 -0.68 4.36 23.63
C MET A 125 -1.07 5.25 22.43
N LEU A 126 -2.36 5.29 22.14
CA LEU A 126 -3.02 6.44 21.50
C LEU A 126 -4.19 6.80 22.42
N ARG A 127 -3.96 7.71 23.37
CA ARG A 127 -5.05 8.35 24.09
C ARG A 127 -5.48 9.55 23.27
N ASP A 128 -6.72 9.53 22.82
CA ASP A 128 -7.36 10.65 22.14
C ASP A 128 -7.64 11.76 23.15
N ARG A 129 -7.03 12.92 22.94
CA ARG A 129 -7.51 14.20 23.45
C ARG A 129 -7.85 15.02 22.21
N GLU A 130 -9.10 14.94 21.77
CA GLU A 130 -9.67 15.92 20.86
C GLU A 130 -10.05 17.16 21.68
N THR A 131 -9.29 18.23 21.53
CA THR A 131 -9.78 19.58 21.80
C THR A 131 -10.10 20.20 20.44
N ALA A 132 -11.39 20.38 20.17
CA ALA A 132 -11.84 21.10 18.98
C ALA A 132 -11.54 22.60 19.17
N ASP A 133 -10.61 23.15 18.39
CA ASP A 133 -10.42 24.59 18.30
C ASP A 133 -11.56 25.19 17.47
N THR A 134 -12.45 25.94 18.14
CA THR A 134 -13.52 26.69 17.50
C THR A 134 -13.05 28.10 17.17
N ASN A 135 -13.16 28.49 15.91
CA ASN A 135 -13.01 29.90 15.52
C ASN A 135 -14.27 30.68 15.94
N ALA A 136 -14.11 31.98 16.20
CA ALA A 136 -15.15 32.90 16.68
C ALA A 136 -16.39 33.06 15.76
N ALA A 137 -16.45 32.35 14.63
CA ALA A 137 -17.55 32.34 13.67
C ALA A 137 -18.40 31.04 13.69
N GLY A 138 -18.09 30.05 14.53
CA GLY A 138 -18.91 28.83 14.64
C GLY A 138 -18.81 27.86 13.46
N GLU A 139 -17.93 28.11 12.49
CA GLU A 139 -17.58 27.17 11.43
C GLU A 139 -16.44 26.26 11.89
N THR A 140 -16.63 24.94 11.79
CA THR A 140 -15.56 23.96 11.97
C THR A 140 -14.55 24.10 10.84
N ALA A 141 -13.47 24.85 11.07
CA ALA A 141 -12.36 24.91 10.13
C ALA A 141 -11.84 23.48 9.89
N SER A 142 -11.83 23.05 8.63
CA SER A 142 -11.20 21.77 8.28
C SER A 142 -9.74 21.81 8.71
N PRO A 143 -9.22 20.75 9.38
CA PRO A 143 -7.84 20.75 9.87
C PRO A 143 -6.87 20.96 8.70
N ARG A 144 -6.06 22.03 8.81
CA ARG A 144 -5.03 22.38 7.84
C ARG A 144 -3.79 21.51 8.05
N LEU A 145 -2.98 21.34 7.00
CA LEU A 145 -1.65 20.73 7.16
C LEU A 145 -0.85 21.51 8.19
N LEU A 146 -0.24 20.78 9.12
CA LEU A 146 0.71 21.35 10.05
C LEU A 146 2.05 21.47 9.32
N CYS A 147 2.49 22.69 9.05
CA CYS A 147 3.73 23.00 8.34
C CYS A 147 4.59 23.91 9.23
N ARG A 148 5.90 23.65 9.30
CA ARG A 148 6.85 24.47 10.06
C ARG A 148 8.06 24.81 9.19
N ASP A 149 8.31 26.11 9.06
CA ASP A 149 9.48 26.72 8.41
C ASP A 149 9.83 26.11 7.04
N LEU A 150 8.82 25.79 6.23
CA LEU A 150 9.02 25.12 4.94
C LEU A 150 9.79 25.96 3.91
N ASN A 151 9.89 27.27 4.13
CA ASN A 151 10.66 28.20 3.32
C ASN A 151 12.17 28.16 3.66
N ASP A 152 12.53 27.68 4.85
CA ASP A 152 13.93 27.44 5.21
C ASP A 152 14.43 26.22 4.45
N THR A 153 14.93 26.47 3.25
CA THR A 153 15.45 25.47 2.31
C THR A 153 16.97 25.52 2.19
N GLN A 154 17.62 26.41 2.96
CA GLN A 154 19.06 26.55 2.94
C GLN A 154 19.70 25.47 3.81
N PRO A 155 20.83 24.87 3.38
CA PRO A 155 21.54 23.92 4.21
C PRO A 155 21.99 24.54 5.52
N ARG A 156 21.69 23.86 6.63
CA ARG A 156 22.22 24.19 7.97
C ARG A 156 23.50 23.42 8.23
N ALA A 157 24.34 23.93 9.13
CA ALA A 157 25.58 23.28 9.54
C ALA A 157 25.69 23.27 11.07
N VAL A 158 26.53 22.38 11.58
CA VAL A 158 26.91 22.27 12.98
C VAL A 158 28.42 22.39 13.09
N ASP A 159 28.89 22.88 14.23
CA ASP A 159 30.32 23.03 14.45
C ASP A 159 31.01 21.66 14.57
N LEU A 160 32.10 21.50 13.82
CA LEU A 160 32.98 20.35 13.79
C LEU A 160 34.45 20.76 13.99
N SER A 161 34.72 22.02 14.34
CA SER A 161 36.08 22.54 14.53
C SER A 161 36.84 21.82 15.66
N GLY A 162 36.12 21.34 16.67
CA GLY A 162 36.65 20.53 17.78
C GLY A 162 36.70 19.02 17.52
N ALA A 163 36.39 18.55 16.31
CA ALA A 163 36.42 17.13 15.99
C ALA A 163 37.86 16.59 16.00
N GLN A 164 38.06 15.47 16.68
CA GLN A 164 39.34 14.76 16.74
C GLN A 164 39.68 14.04 15.43
N VAL A 165 38.68 13.91 14.55
CA VAL A 165 38.80 13.29 13.22
C VAL A 165 38.65 14.38 12.16
N ALA A 166 39.57 14.42 11.21
CA ALA A 166 39.49 15.35 10.09
C ALA A 166 38.33 14.95 9.17
N LEU A 167 37.28 15.77 9.14
CA LEU A 167 36.06 15.53 8.38
C LEU A 167 35.85 16.63 7.34
N SER A 168 35.62 16.24 6.10
CA SER A 168 35.31 17.12 4.98
C SER A 168 33.91 16.83 4.45
N PRO A 169 33.12 17.85 4.04
CA PRO A 169 31.80 17.63 3.49
C PRO A 169 31.90 16.86 2.16
N ALA A 170 31.09 15.82 1.99
CA ALA A 170 31.00 15.03 0.76
C ALA A 170 29.65 15.22 0.06
N VAL A 171 28.55 15.16 0.79
CA VAL A 171 27.20 15.41 0.26
C VAL A 171 26.38 16.16 1.29
N VAL A 172 25.73 17.25 0.88
CA VAL A 172 24.77 18.00 1.72
C VAL A 172 23.45 18.08 0.99
N SER A 173 22.38 17.65 1.63
CA SER A 173 21.03 17.67 1.07
C SER A 173 20.03 18.29 2.04
N VAL A 174 19.05 19.00 1.51
CA VAL A 174 17.88 19.45 2.29
C VAL A 174 16.69 18.62 1.84
N ARG A 175 16.02 17.98 2.80
CA ARG A 175 14.83 17.15 2.56
C ARG A 175 13.63 17.70 3.32
N ARG A 176 12.43 17.56 2.75
CA ARG A 176 11.17 17.79 3.44
C ARG A 176 10.64 16.47 3.98
N ILE A 177 10.40 16.39 5.29
CA ILE A 177 9.84 15.19 5.93
C ILE A 177 8.33 15.33 5.98
N ILE A 178 7.63 14.31 5.47
CA ILE A 178 6.17 14.22 5.52
C ILE A 178 5.80 13.09 6.48
N PRO A 179 5.17 13.38 7.64
CA PRO A 179 4.69 12.36 8.56
C PRO A 179 3.48 11.61 7.99
N ARG A 180 3.18 10.42 8.54
CA ARG A 180 1.99 9.64 8.16
C ARG A 180 0.67 10.31 8.48
N ASN A 181 0.68 11.26 9.40
CA ASN A 181 -0.46 12.10 9.70
C ASN A 181 -0.03 13.58 9.77
N PRO A 182 0.00 14.29 8.62
CA PRO A 182 0.42 15.69 8.57
C PRO A 182 -0.59 16.67 9.16
N TYR A 183 -1.72 16.18 9.69
CA TYR A 183 -2.70 16.96 10.43
C TYR A 183 -2.52 16.86 11.95
N LYS A 184 -1.64 15.96 12.41
CA LYS A 184 -1.31 15.76 13.82
C LYS A 184 0.16 16.05 14.13
N ASP A 185 1.02 15.97 13.13
CA ASP A 185 2.44 16.23 13.27
C ASP A 185 2.94 17.12 12.12
N HIS A 186 3.91 17.98 12.40
CA HIS A 186 4.34 19.02 11.46
C HIS A 186 5.15 18.42 10.30
N ILE A 187 4.93 18.91 9.08
CA ILE A 187 5.85 18.80 7.95
C ILE A 187 6.96 19.83 8.18
N LEU A 188 8.22 19.43 8.08
CA LEU A 188 9.38 20.33 8.19
C LEU A 188 10.50 19.95 7.24
N ASN A 189 11.44 20.88 7.05
CA ASN A 189 12.67 20.64 6.32
C ASN A 189 13.78 20.16 7.26
N GLN A 190 14.70 19.35 6.75
CA GLN A 190 15.84 18.83 7.49
C GLN A 190 17.06 18.77 6.58
N THR A 191 18.18 19.30 7.06
CA THR A 191 19.48 19.13 6.40
C THR A 191 20.04 17.76 6.77
N CYS A 192 20.52 17.04 5.76
CA CYS A 192 21.26 15.78 5.88
C CYS A 192 22.65 16.00 5.27
N ALA A 193 23.68 16.07 6.10
CA ALA A 193 25.06 16.26 5.69
C ALA A 193 25.87 14.98 5.91
N VAL A 194 26.63 14.58 4.89
CA VAL A 194 27.56 13.45 4.93
C VAL A 194 28.96 14.02 4.83
N HIS A 195 29.77 13.77 5.84
CA HIS A 195 31.19 14.14 5.90
C HIS A 195 32.06 12.89 5.87
N LYS A 196 33.20 12.99 5.18
CA LYS A 196 34.18 11.92 5.04
C LYS A 196 35.53 12.33 5.63
N GLY A 197 36.16 11.37 6.28
CA GLY A 197 37.53 11.44 6.78
C GLY A 197 38.25 10.13 6.53
N GLU A 198 39.50 10.03 6.98
CA GLU A 198 40.26 8.79 6.89
C GLU A 198 39.63 7.71 7.79
N ASN A 199 39.10 6.65 7.17
CA ASN A 199 38.35 5.58 7.85
C ASN A 199 37.20 6.07 8.74
N ALA A 200 36.61 7.22 8.37
CA ALA A 200 35.54 7.83 9.13
C ALA A 200 34.48 8.44 8.21
N VAL A 201 33.21 8.26 8.59
CA VAL A 201 32.07 8.83 7.88
C VAL A 201 31.07 9.32 8.91
N LEU A 202 30.74 10.60 8.87
CA LEU A 202 29.75 11.23 9.73
C LEU A 202 28.51 11.59 8.93
N VAL A 203 27.34 11.16 9.39
CA VAL A 203 26.04 11.61 8.87
C VAL A 203 25.35 12.46 9.91
N VAL A 204 25.06 13.71 9.56
CA VAL A 204 24.40 14.69 10.42
C VAL A 204 22.99 14.98 9.91
N TYR A 205 22.01 14.88 10.79
CA TYR A 205 20.64 15.33 10.58
C TYR A 205 20.36 16.59 11.40
N ILE A 206 19.99 17.68 10.75
CA ILE A 206 19.70 18.98 11.40
C ILE A 206 18.27 19.37 11.04
N ALA A 207 17.37 19.36 12.01
CA ALA A 207 16.00 19.79 11.80
C ALA A 207 15.95 21.32 11.63
N HIS A 208 15.14 21.81 10.69
CA HIS A 208 15.00 23.25 10.45
C HIS A 208 13.99 23.84 11.45
N ILE A 209 14.38 23.83 12.72
CA ILE A 209 13.64 24.34 13.88
C ILE A 209 14.63 25.05 14.81
N SER A 210 14.13 25.89 15.72
CA SER A 210 14.98 26.74 16.57
C SER A 210 14.98 26.33 18.04
N SER A 211 13.95 25.62 18.49
CA SER A 211 13.77 25.26 19.90
C SER A 211 13.22 23.84 20.10
N ALA A 212 13.36 23.31 21.32
CA ALA A 212 12.86 21.98 21.68
C ALA A 212 11.32 21.86 21.62
N ASP A 213 10.59 22.95 21.89
CA ASP A 213 9.12 22.99 21.84
C ASP A 213 8.59 22.86 20.41
N GLU A 214 9.44 23.11 19.42
CA GLU A 214 9.09 22.98 18.00
C GLU A 214 9.28 21.54 17.47
N VAL A 215 9.79 20.62 18.27
CA VAL A 215 10.19 19.29 17.79
C VAL A 215 8.96 18.40 17.54
N PRO A 216 8.78 17.87 16.31
CA PRO A 216 7.69 16.94 16.02
C PRO A 216 7.86 15.59 16.73
N PHE A 217 6.79 14.81 16.83
CA PHE A 217 6.82 13.52 17.54
C PHE A 217 7.73 12.47 16.86
N TYR A 218 8.05 12.64 15.58
CA TYR A 218 8.96 11.72 14.88
C TYR A 218 10.45 12.06 15.01
N LEU A 219 10.83 13.15 15.71
CA LEU A 219 12.23 13.54 15.94
C LEU A 219 12.61 13.55 17.43
N PRO A 220 13.90 13.29 17.76
CA PRO A 220 14.41 13.54 19.11
C PRO A 220 14.46 15.05 19.40
N PRO A 221 14.28 15.49 20.65
CA PRO A 221 14.25 16.90 21.05
C PRO A 221 15.66 17.51 21.14
N VAL A 222 16.39 17.50 20.03
CA VAL A 222 17.77 17.97 19.91
C VAL A 222 17.92 18.78 18.61
N ALA A 223 18.88 19.69 18.56
CA ALA A 223 19.14 20.54 17.40
C ALA A 223 19.71 19.72 16.23
N ALA A 224 20.59 18.76 16.52
CA ALA A 224 21.14 17.85 15.52
C ALA A 224 21.42 16.44 16.05
N VAL A 225 21.43 15.48 15.12
CA VAL A 225 21.79 14.07 15.36
C VAL A 225 22.95 13.70 14.45
N GLY A 226 24.05 13.21 15.00
CA GLY A 226 25.22 12.74 14.27
C GLY A 226 25.40 11.23 14.44
N ILE A 227 25.56 10.50 13.34
CA ILE A 227 25.91 9.07 13.35
C ILE A 227 27.30 8.95 12.71
N LEU A 228 28.28 8.58 13.52
CA LEU A 228 29.68 8.49 13.14
C LEU A 228 30.10 7.03 13.03
N TYR A 229 30.56 6.63 11.86
CA TYR A 229 31.46 5.49 11.71
C TYR A 229 32.91 5.99 11.85
N CYS A 230 33.72 5.34 12.68
CA CYS A 230 35.15 5.62 12.79
C CYS A 230 35.89 4.35 13.20
N GLN A 231 36.86 3.90 12.39
CA GLN A 231 37.76 2.78 12.71
C GLN A 231 37.04 1.50 13.21
N GLY A 232 35.95 1.09 12.55
CA GLY A 232 35.21 -0.11 12.93
C GLY A 232 34.29 0.06 14.15
N GLU A 233 34.06 1.29 14.61
CA GLU A 233 33.06 1.60 15.63
C GLU A 233 31.99 2.55 15.07
N LEU A 234 30.73 2.25 15.36
CA LEU A 234 29.61 3.12 15.05
C LEU A 234 29.11 3.79 16.32
N SER A 235 28.96 5.10 16.32
CA SER A 235 28.49 5.89 17.46
C SER A 235 27.43 6.90 17.06
N ILE A 236 26.56 7.26 18.00
CA ILE A 236 25.54 8.29 17.81
C ILE A 236 25.70 9.40 18.85
N HIS A 237 25.61 10.64 18.36
CA HIS A 237 25.87 11.87 19.09
C HIS A 237 24.73 12.85 18.87
N TYR A 238 24.43 13.67 19.87
CA TYR A 238 23.41 14.72 19.79
C TYR A 238 24.04 16.10 19.99
N VAL A 239 23.44 17.11 19.35
CA VAL A 239 23.68 18.52 19.68
C VAL A 239 22.41 19.03 20.36
N PRO A 240 22.44 19.39 21.66
CA PRO A 240 21.28 19.93 22.35
C PRO A 240 20.90 21.31 21.80
N PHE A 241 19.65 21.74 22.01
CA PHE A 241 19.31 23.15 21.81
C PHE A 241 20.02 24.00 22.87
N SER A 242 20.52 25.16 22.47
CA SER A 242 21.01 26.16 23.41
C SER A 242 19.86 26.53 24.36
N SER A 243 20.00 26.25 25.66
CA SER A 243 19.07 26.75 26.66
C SER A 243 19.06 28.28 26.56
N GLY A 244 17.89 28.89 26.40
CA GLY A 244 17.70 30.34 26.22
C GLY A 244 18.09 31.22 27.41
N THR A 245 19.18 30.92 28.09
CA THR A 245 19.76 31.71 29.19
C THR A 245 20.97 32.52 28.71
N GLU A 246 20.88 33.15 27.54
CA GLU A 246 21.70 34.33 27.23
C GLU A 246 21.17 35.51 28.06
N GLY A 247 21.47 35.53 29.35
CA GLY A 247 21.07 36.61 30.25
C GLY A 247 21.20 36.38 31.75
N ALA A 248 21.58 35.19 32.22
CA ALA A 248 21.67 34.89 33.66
C ALA A 248 23.00 34.22 34.09
N ALA A 249 24.05 34.27 33.26
CA ALA A 249 25.34 33.65 33.57
C ALA A 249 26.32 34.59 34.30
N GLU A 250 25.82 35.52 35.10
CA GLU A 250 26.65 36.23 36.08
C GLU A 250 25.94 36.19 37.43
N GLN A 251 26.37 35.24 38.28
CA GLN A 251 26.15 35.14 39.74
C GLN A 251 25.38 33.89 40.23
N SER A 252 25.96 32.71 40.03
CA SER A 252 25.93 31.67 41.07
C SER A 252 26.99 30.59 40.79
N GLY A 253 27.98 30.49 41.68
CA GLY A 253 28.96 29.40 41.69
C GLY A 253 28.38 28.08 42.23
N ALA A 254 27.27 27.63 41.64
CA ALA A 254 26.72 26.30 41.86
C ALA A 254 27.12 25.40 40.68
N ASP A 255 27.42 24.15 40.99
CA ASP A 255 27.73 23.07 40.06
C ASP A 255 26.50 22.80 39.17
N GLU A 256 26.28 23.65 38.17
CA GLU A 256 25.19 23.49 37.21
C GLU A 256 25.57 22.36 36.25
N THR A 257 25.10 21.16 36.55
CA THR A 257 25.04 20.08 35.57
C THR A 257 24.37 20.62 34.31
N PRO A 258 25.04 20.56 33.14
CA PRO A 258 24.45 21.07 31.91
C PRO A 258 23.08 20.44 31.67
N ALA A 259 22.09 21.24 31.25
CA ALA A 259 20.71 20.78 31.01
C ALA A 259 20.59 19.55 30.08
N TRP A 260 21.65 19.23 29.33
CA TRP A 260 21.71 18.02 28.53
C TRP A 260 21.91 16.73 29.33
N ARG A 261 22.57 16.78 30.50
CA ARG A 261 22.81 15.60 31.35
C ARG A 261 21.50 15.03 31.90
N ASP A 262 20.52 15.89 32.15
CA ASP A 262 19.21 15.47 32.65
C ASP A 262 18.49 14.56 31.64
N PHE A 263 18.62 14.79 30.33
CA PHE A 263 17.98 13.93 29.33
C PHE A 263 18.74 12.62 29.03
N VAL A 264 20.05 12.55 29.30
CA VAL A 264 20.87 11.34 29.08
C VAL A 264 20.86 10.42 30.31
N SER A 265 20.49 10.93 31.48
CA SER A 265 20.49 10.19 32.74
C SER A 265 19.46 9.05 32.82
N ASP A 266 18.35 9.15 32.08
CA ASP A 266 17.33 8.11 31.99
C ASP A 266 17.43 7.38 30.64
N GLU A 267 18.02 6.19 30.63
CA GLU A 267 18.08 5.32 29.45
C GLU A 267 16.69 4.92 28.92
N SER A 268 15.66 4.94 29.78
CA SER A 268 14.30 4.67 29.37
C SER A 268 13.65 5.86 28.67
N SER A 269 14.27 7.04 28.66
CA SER A 269 13.72 8.25 28.06
C SER A 269 13.55 8.14 26.53
N ARG A 270 12.60 8.92 25.98
CA ARG A 270 12.33 8.93 24.53
C ARG A 270 13.56 9.28 23.68
N PRO A 271 14.39 10.30 24.01
CA PRO A 271 15.60 10.63 23.23
C PRO A 271 16.61 9.47 23.18
N MET A 272 16.80 8.77 24.30
CA MET A 272 17.69 7.61 24.40
C MET A 272 17.21 6.44 23.56
N ARG A 273 15.90 6.10 23.63
CA ARG A 273 15.31 5.07 22.78
C ARG A 273 15.41 5.39 21.29
N ILE A 274 15.24 6.66 20.91
CA ILE A 274 15.43 7.12 19.52
C ILE A 274 16.89 6.94 19.11
N ALA A 275 17.85 7.33 19.95
CA ALA A 275 19.28 7.21 19.67
C ALA A 275 19.66 5.75 19.39
N LEU A 276 19.28 4.86 20.31
CA LEU A 276 19.55 3.43 20.20
C LEU A 276 18.91 2.85 18.93
N ARG A 277 17.68 3.26 18.59
CA ARG A 277 16.99 2.76 17.40
C ARG A 277 17.66 3.23 16.10
N LEU A 278 18.09 4.48 16.04
CA LEU A 278 18.82 5.02 14.89
C LEU A 278 20.16 4.30 14.70
N LEU A 279 20.90 4.08 15.79
CA LEU A 279 22.17 3.36 15.77
C LEU A 279 21.99 1.89 15.34
N GLN A 280 21.01 1.19 15.92
CA GLN A 280 20.66 -0.19 15.55
C GLN A 280 20.26 -0.32 14.08
N THR A 281 19.45 0.61 13.58
CA THR A 281 18.98 0.59 12.19
C THR A 281 20.15 0.85 11.25
N SER A 282 20.99 1.83 11.55
CA SER A 282 22.19 2.14 10.76
C SER A 282 23.16 0.95 10.70
N ALA A 283 23.46 0.32 11.85
CA ALA A 283 24.31 -0.87 11.91
C ALA A 283 23.71 -2.04 11.10
N LYS A 284 22.43 -2.36 11.31
CA LYS A 284 21.73 -3.44 10.60
C LYS A 284 21.75 -3.25 9.09
N HIS A 285 21.47 -2.03 8.62
CA HIS A 285 21.42 -1.73 7.19
C HIS A 285 22.81 -1.75 6.55
N SER A 286 23.84 -1.30 7.27
CA SER A 286 25.23 -1.36 6.82
C SER A 286 25.74 -2.81 6.73
N SER A 287 25.44 -3.65 7.72
CA SER A 287 25.71 -5.10 7.63
C SER A 287 24.97 -5.75 6.47
N GLY A 288 23.73 -5.30 6.18
CA GLY A 288 22.97 -5.73 5.01
C GLY A 288 23.62 -5.33 3.69
N ALA A 289 24.12 -4.11 3.58
CA ALA A 289 24.86 -3.63 2.42
C ALA A 289 26.12 -4.47 2.19
N ARG A 290 26.90 -4.75 3.25
CA ARG A 290 28.05 -5.67 3.20
C ARG A 290 27.67 -7.07 2.71
N ALA A 291 26.53 -7.59 3.14
CA ALA A 291 26.02 -8.89 2.70
C ALA A 291 25.45 -8.89 1.26
N GLY A 292 25.51 -7.77 0.53
CA GLY A 292 24.96 -7.63 -0.82
C GLY A 292 23.43 -7.61 -0.84
N TYR A 293 22.78 -7.06 0.20
CA TYR A 293 21.32 -6.95 0.25
C TYR A 293 20.80 -6.18 -0.97
N SER A 294 19.95 -6.83 -1.75
CA SER A 294 19.19 -6.23 -2.84
C SER A 294 17.70 -6.19 -2.50
N LYS A 295 17.07 -5.05 -2.77
CA LYS A 295 15.63 -4.88 -2.60
C LYS A 295 14.91 -5.78 -3.58
N ARG A 296 14.17 -6.78 -3.06
CA ARG A 296 13.46 -7.78 -3.89
C ARG A 296 12.15 -7.27 -4.48
N VAL A 297 11.51 -6.32 -3.79
CA VAL A 297 10.19 -5.80 -4.17
C VAL A 297 10.36 -4.38 -4.70
N GLN A 298 10.06 -4.20 -5.97
CA GLN A 298 9.97 -2.90 -6.60
C GLN A 298 8.53 -2.38 -6.44
N HIS A 299 8.41 -1.14 -6.00
CA HIS A 299 7.13 -0.44 -5.83
C HIS A 299 7.14 0.75 -6.78
N ASP A 300 5.96 1.33 -7.00
CA ASP A 300 5.76 2.59 -7.69
C ASP A 300 6.15 2.50 -9.19
N LEU A 301 5.87 1.34 -9.81
CA LEU A 301 6.18 1.05 -11.21
C LEU A 301 5.13 1.63 -12.16
N VAL A 302 3.86 1.60 -11.75
CA VAL A 302 2.72 2.04 -12.58
C VAL A 302 2.26 3.44 -12.17
N VAL A 303 2.13 3.67 -10.86
CA VAL A 303 1.76 4.96 -10.28
C VAL A 303 2.92 5.53 -9.46
N PRO A 304 3.34 6.78 -9.70
CA PRO A 304 4.41 7.40 -8.93
C PRO A 304 4.10 7.49 -7.44
N ARG A 305 5.08 7.16 -6.60
CA ARG A 305 4.98 7.17 -5.13
C ARG A 305 4.34 8.45 -4.58
N VAL A 306 4.84 9.59 -5.06
CA VAL A 306 4.46 10.91 -4.57
C VAL A 306 2.98 11.19 -4.84
N ALA A 307 2.52 10.94 -6.07
CA ALA A 307 1.14 11.11 -6.49
C ALA A 307 0.19 10.23 -5.66
N PHE A 308 0.50 8.94 -5.55
CA PHE A 308 -0.27 7.99 -4.74
C PHE A 308 -0.38 8.44 -3.27
N GLN A 309 0.74 8.77 -2.63
CA GLN A 309 0.74 9.14 -1.21
C GLN A 309 0.02 10.46 -0.95
N ASN A 310 0.15 11.44 -1.86
CA ASN A 310 -0.58 12.70 -1.76
C ASN A 310 -2.09 12.46 -1.86
N ARG A 311 -2.55 11.69 -2.85
CA ARG A 311 -3.95 11.30 -2.99
C ARG A 311 -4.45 10.55 -1.75
N TYR A 312 -3.67 9.60 -1.25
CA TYR A 312 -4.02 8.82 -0.06
C TYR A 312 -4.18 9.70 1.19
N ILE A 313 -3.29 10.68 1.42
CA ILE A 313 -3.41 11.65 2.52
C ILE A 313 -4.72 12.45 2.38
N ALA A 314 -5.03 12.93 1.18
CA ALA A 314 -6.23 13.71 0.91
C ALA A 314 -7.52 12.91 1.18
N LEU A 315 -7.60 11.68 0.66
CA LEU A 315 -8.73 10.77 0.91
C LEU A 315 -8.85 10.41 2.38
N LYS A 316 -7.72 10.12 3.06
CA LYS A 316 -7.71 9.80 4.48
C LYS A 316 -8.26 10.95 5.33
N ARG A 317 -7.89 12.20 5.05
CA ARG A 317 -8.48 13.37 5.72
C ARG A 317 -9.99 13.41 5.50
N LYS A 318 -10.40 13.31 4.24
CA LYS A 318 -11.79 13.52 3.83
C LYS A 318 -12.75 12.46 4.39
N TYR A 319 -12.31 11.20 4.47
CA TYR A 319 -13.22 10.08 4.70
C TYR A 319 -13.00 9.32 6.00
N SER A 320 -11.77 9.24 6.51
CA SER A 320 -11.43 8.22 7.52
C SER A 320 -12.18 8.36 8.84
N ALA A 321 -12.36 9.58 9.36
CA ALA A 321 -13.03 9.82 10.63
C ALA A 321 -14.49 9.34 10.59
N THR A 322 -15.24 9.78 9.58
CA THR A 322 -16.64 9.41 9.39
C THR A 322 -16.79 7.91 9.12
N LEU A 323 -16.00 7.35 8.20
CA LEU A 323 -16.12 5.94 7.81
C LEU A 323 -15.80 4.96 8.94
N VAL A 324 -14.80 5.27 9.78
CA VAL A 324 -14.45 4.45 10.94
C VAL A 324 -15.54 4.55 12.01
N ALA A 325 -16.05 5.75 12.29
CA ALA A 325 -17.09 5.95 13.29
C ALA A 325 -18.44 5.32 12.89
N SER A 326 -18.78 5.32 11.61
CA SER A 326 -20.04 4.77 11.09
C SER A 326 -19.93 3.32 10.61
N TRP A 327 -18.90 2.57 11.03
CA TRP A 327 -18.67 1.21 10.56
C TRP A 327 -19.71 0.23 11.10
N VAL A 328 -20.35 -0.54 10.20
CA VAL A 328 -21.44 -1.48 10.56
C VAL A 328 -21.14 -2.94 10.23
N GLU A 329 -19.96 -3.22 9.67
CA GLU A 329 -19.50 -4.59 9.39
C GLU A 329 -18.78 -5.18 10.61
N SER A 330 -18.66 -6.51 10.66
CA SER A 330 -18.00 -7.21 11.78
C SER A 330 -16.47 -7.12 11.74
N THR A 331 -15.92 -6.66 10.63
CA THR A 331 -14.48 -6.50 10.39
C THR A 331 -13.90 -5.29 11.13
N ASP A 332 -12.58 -5.25 11.31
CA ASP A 332 -11.89 -4.09 11.85
C ASP A 332 -11.96 -2.90 10.87
N PRO A 333 -12.64 -1.78 11.23
CA PRO A 333 -12.73 -0.61 10.35
C PRO A 333 -11.37 -0.04 10.00
N LYS A 334 -10.40 -0.04 10.93
CA LYS A 334 -9.07 0.53 10.66
C LYS A 334 -8.38 -0.24 9.56
N LYS A 335 -8.50 -1.56 9.52
CA LYS A 335 -7.91 -2.35 8.44
C LYS A 335 -8.56 -2.05 7.09
N HIS A 336 -9.88 -2.16 7.01
CA HIS A 336 -10.60 -2.11 5.73
C HIS A 336 -10.74 -0.70 5.17
N VAL A 337 -10.99 0.31 6.01
CA VAL A 337 -11.12 1.70 5.55
C VAL A 337 -9.80 2.20 4.96
N PHE A 338 -8.66 1.96 5.63
CA PHE A 338 -7.37 2.43 5.12
C PHE A 338 -6.89 1.64 3.90
N GLU A 339 -7.23 0.35 3.79
CA GLU A 339 -6.96 -0.46 2.60
C GLU A 339 -7.74 0.06 1.38
N ASP A 340 -9.06 0.26 1.49
CA ASP A 340 -9.87 0.76 0.38
C ASP A 340 -9.55 2.22 0.01
N LEU A 341 -9.18 3.08 0.97
CA LEU A 341 -8.70 4.43 0.67
C LEU A 341 -7.40 4.41 -0.13
N ALA A 342 -6.51 3.44 0.14
CA ALA A 342 -5.28 3.28 -0.63
C ALA A 342 -5.56 2.69 -2.01
N VAL A 343 -6.46 1.69 -2.14
CA VAL A 343 -6.88 1.18 -3.46
C VAL A 343 -7.53 2.28 -4.30
N ALA A 344 -8.42 3.08 -3.71
CA ALA A 344 -9.03 4.24 -4.36
C ALA A 344 -7.96 5.25 -4.80
N ALA A 345 -6.99 5.56 -3.93
CA ALA A 345 -5.90 6.47 -4.28
C ALA A 345 -5.09 5.97 -5.49
N PHE A 346 -4.78 4.68 -5.53
CA PHE A 346 -4.08 4.08 -6.65
C PHE A 346 -4.89 4.16 -7.95
N LEU A 347 -6.16 3.76 -7.92
CA LEU A 347 -7.05 3.79 -9.08
C LEU A 347 -7.23 5.20 -9.64
N ILE A 348 -7.44 6.20 -8.77
CA ILE A 348 -7.61 7.60 -9.20
C ILE A 348 -6.36 8.10 -9.92
N GLU A 349 -5.17 7.83 -9.40
CA GLU A 349 -3.91 8.27 -10.02
C GLU A 349 -3.54 7.44 -11.27
N LEU A 350 -3.91 6.15 -11.31
CA LEU A 350 -3.83 5.33 -12.51
C LEU A 350 -4.69 5.93 -13.63
N TRP A 351 -5.97 6.22 -13.33
CA TRP A 351 -6.91 6.76 -14.29
C TRP A 351 -6.59 8.19 -14.73
N ALA A 352 -6.06 9.03 -13.83
CA ALA A 352 -5.59 10.36 -14.19
C ALA A 352 -4.50 10.33 -15.27
N ARG A 353 -3.69 9.26 -15.32
CA ARG A 353 -2.63 9.07 -16.33
C ARG A 353 -3.13 8.39 -17.60
N ARG A 354 -4.05 7.42 -17.49
CA ARG A 354 -4.44 6.53 -18.60
C ARG A 354 -5.77 6.88 -19.27
N PHE A 355 -6.66 7.57 -18.56
CA PHE A 355 -7.98 7.97 -19.06
C PHE A 355 -8.19 9.48 -18.84
N PRO A 356 -7.38 10.35 -19.49
CA PRO A 356 -7.55 11.79 -19.36
C PRO A 356 -8.96 12.19 -19.81
N GLY A 357 -9.60 13.09 -19.05
CA GLY A 357 -11.01 13.48 -19.30
C GLY A 357 -12.06 12.58 -18.66
N ARG A 358 -11.67 11.43 -18.08
CA ARG A 358 -12.57 10.49 -17.36
C ARG A 358 -13.73 9.96 -18.20
N ASP A 359 -13.53 9.77 -19.51
CA ASP A 359 -14.53 9.14 -20.38
C ASP A 359 -14.52 7.61 -20.25
N PHE A 360 -14.89 7.14 -19.06
CA PHE A 360 -15.09 5.72 -18.76
C PHE A 360 -16.08 5.57 -17.61
N GLU A 361 -16.53 4.35 -17.39
CA GLU A 361 -17.24 3.98 -16.16
C GLU A 361 -16.60 2.74 -15.53
N PHE A 362 -16.53 2.67 -14.20
CA PHE A 362 -16.00 1.48 -13.54
C PHE A 362 -17.08 0.44 -13.21
N ARG A 363 -16.69 -0.83 -13.12
CA ARG A 363 -17.48 -1.91 -12.50
C ARG A 363 -16.61 -2.64 -11.48
N ASP A 364 -16.98 -2.56 -10.21
CA ASP A 364 -16.31 -3.30 -9.13
C ASP A 364 -17.01 -4.64 -8.92
N LEU A 365 -16.35 -5.72 -9.34
CA LEU A 365 -16.93 -7.07 -9.35
C LEU A 365 -16.55 -7.82 -8.07
N GLY A 366 -17.56 -8.21 -7.30
CA GLY A 366 -17.36 -8.69 -5.92
C GLY A 366 -17.09 -7.52 -4.97
N CYS A 367 -17.83 -6.42 -5.10
CA CYS A 367 -17.57 -5.18 -4.35
C CYS A 367 -17.80 -5.27 -2.83
N GLY A 368 -18.33 -6.39 -2.34
CA GLY A 368 -18.50 -6.67 -0.93
C GLY A 368 -19.27 -5.57 -0.20
N ASN A 369 -18.62 -4.93 0.77
CA ASN A 369 -19.26 -3.89 1.59
C ASN A 369 -19.60 -2.62 0.79
N GLY A 370 -19.10 -2.45 -0.44
CA GLY A 370 -19.36 -1.30 -1.31
C GLY A 370 -18.58 -0.03 -0.95
N LEU A 371 -17.60 -0.10 -0.04
CA LEU A 371 -16.86 1.09 0.40
C LEU A 371 -16.02 1.71 -0.72
N LEU A 372 -15.27 0.90 -1.48
CA LEU A 372 -14.49 1.38 -2.62
C LEU A 372 -15.38 2.12 -3.63
N VAL A 373 -16.54 1.54 -3.95
CA VAL A 373 -17.55 2.13 -4.84
C VAL A 373 -18.05 3.47 -4.29
N HIS A 374 -18.35 3.53 -2.99
CA HIS A 374 -18.77 4.76 -2.32
C HIS A 374 -17.72 5.87 -2.43
N ILE A 375 -16.45 5.55 -2.18
CA ILE A 375 -15.33 6.52 -2.27
C ILE A 375 -15.20 7.03 -3.72
N LEU A 376 -15.14 6.13 -4.70
CA LEU A 376 -14.93 6.49 -6.10
C LEU A 376 -16.09 7.34 -6.66
N ILE A 377 -17.34 7.00 -6.36
CA ILE A 377 -18.50 7.83 -6.74
C ILE A 377 -18.42 9.21 -6.07
N SER A 378 -18.03 9.26 -4.79
CA SER A 378 -17.89 10.52 -4.05
C SER A 378 -16.73 11.40 -4.53
N GLU A 379 -15.74 10.82 -5.24
CA GLU A 379 -14.65 11.52 -5.93
C GLU A 379 -15.01 11.89 -7.39
N GLY A 380 -16.27 11.66 -7.79
CA GLY A 380 -16.82 12.08 -9.08
C GLY A 380 -16.61 11.08 -10.22
N PHE A 381 -16.34 9.80 -9.91
CA PHE A 381 -16.26 8.75 -10.94
C PHE A 381 -17.62 8.07 -11.13
N ARG A 382 -17.98 7.82 -12.38
CA ARG A 382 -19.18 7.03 -12.72
C ARG A 382 -18.85 5.54 -12.63
N GLY A 383 -19.72 4.76 -12.01
CA GLY A 383 -19.55 3.32 -11.96
C GLY A 383 -20.55 2.63 -11.07
N LYS A 384 -20.42 1.30 -11.00
CA LYS A 384 -21.31 0.43 -10.23
C LYS A 384 -20.51 -0.64 -9.49
N GLY A 385 -20.98 -1.01 -8.30
CA GLY A 385 -20.52 -2.19 -7.59
C GLY A 385 -21.49 -3.34 -7.78
N ILE A 386 -20.98 -4.54 -8.04
CA ILE A 386 -21.79 -5.75 -8.18
C ILE A 386 -21.28 -6.77 -7.19
N ASP A 387 -22.17 -7.28 -6.34
CA ASP A 387 -21.87 -8.38 -5.42
C ASP A 387 -23.02 -9.37 -5.41
N ALA A 388 -22.72 -10.64 -5.16
CA ALA A 388 -23.72 -11.69 -5.05
C ALA A 388 -24.75 -11.40 -3.94
N ARG A 389 -24.40 -10.58 -2.93
CA ARG A 389 -25.27 -10.23 -1.81
C ARG A 389 -25.09 -8.78 -1.36
N ALA A 390 -26.21 -8.13 -1.04
CA ALA A 390 -26.15 -6.84 -0.38
C ALA A 390 -25.55 -6.96 1.04
N ARG A 391 -24.65 -6.03 1.41
CA ARG A 391 -24.02 -5.96 2.74
C ARG A 391 -24.70 -4.92 3.63
N LYS A 392 -24.40 -4.92 4.94
CA LYS A 392 -25.05 -4.02 5.90
C LYS A 392 -24.72 -2.56 5.58
N SER A 393 -23.47 -2.30 5.19
CA SER A 393 -22.99 -0.97 4.81
C SER A 393 -23.76 -0.34 3.65
N TRP A 394 -24.37 -1.13 2.76
CA TRP A 394 -25.04 -0.55 1.59
C TRP A 394 -26.14 0.42 1.98
N LYS A 395 -26.89 0.12 3.06
CA LYS A 395 -27.98 0.96 3.56
C LYS A 395 -27.50 2.26 4.21
N THR A 396 -26.22 2.37 4.57
CA THR A 396 -25.66 3.54 5.25
C THR A 396 -25.10 4.58 4.26
N TYR A 397 -24.88 4.20 3.00
CA TYR A 397 -24.37 5.11 1.98
C TYR A 397 -25.43 6.07 1.44
N PRO A 398 -25.05 7.21 0.83
CA PRO A 398 -26.01 8.11 0.19
C PRO A 398 -26.86 7.42 -0.89
N PRO A 399 -28.12 7.84 -1.13
CA PRO A 399 -29.01 7.19 -2.11
C PRO A 399 -28.40 7.08 -3.52
N ALA A 400 -27.62 8.09 -3.95
CA ALA A 400 -26.91 8.07 -5.23
C ALA A 400 -25.91 6.91 -5.34
N VAL A 401 -25.29 6.50 -4.23
CA VAL A 401 -24.39 5.34 -4.19
C VAL A 401 -25.19 4.04 -4.08
N GLN A 402 -26.24 4.00 -3.27
CA GLN A 402 -27.11 2.83 -3.14
C GLN A 402 -27.69 2.39 -4.50
N ALA A 403 -28.09 3.34 -5.34
CA ALA A 403 -28.61 3.08 -6.68
C ALA A 403 -27.57 2.43 -7.64
N ASN A 404 -26.29 2.51 -7.29
CA ASN A 404 -25.16 1.97 -8.07
C ASN A 404 -24.54 0.72 -7.42
N LEU A 405 -25.16 0.16 -6.38
CA LEU A 405 -24.78 -1.11 -5.76
C LEU A 405 -25.81 -2.18 -6.13
N LEU A 406 -25.38 -3.19 -6.89
CA LEU A 406 -26.26 -4.19 -7.51
C LEU A 406 -26.03 -5.56 -6.88
N GLU A 407 -27.11 -6.15 -6.36
CA GLU A 407 -27.09 -7.51 -5.84
C GLU A 407 -27.34 -8.52 -6.98
N GLN A 408 -26.26 -8.97 -7.61
CA GLN A 408 -26.25 -9.87 -8.76
C GLN A 408 -25.03 -10.81 -8.72
N ILE A 409 -25.16 -12.01 -9.28
CA ILE A 409 -24.01 -12.89 -9.55
C ILE A 409 -23.45 -12.61 -10.93
N ILE A 410 -22.13 -12.81 -11.11
CA ILE A 410 -21.49 -12.72 -12.41
C ILE A 410 -21.45 -14.10 -13.05
N VAL A 411 -22.08 -14.25 -14.21
CA VAL A 411 -21.99 -15.46 -15.04
C VAL A 411 -21.51 -15.03 -16.42
N PRO A 412 -20.22 -15.24 -16.74
CA PRO A 412 -19.66 -14.88 -18.05
C PRO A 412 -20.52 -15.44 -19.19
N SER A 413 -20.85 -14.59 -20.18
CA SER A 413 -21.82 -14.93 -21.23
C SER A 413 -21.45 -16.18 -22.03
N VAL A 414 -20.15 -16.45 -22.20
CA VAL A 414 -19.58 -17.65 -22.84
C VAL A 414 -20.08 -18.97 -22.21
N LEU A 415 -20.55 -18.95 -20.96
CA LEU A 415 -21.11 -20.12 -20.28
C LEU A 415 -22.59 -20.36 -20.58
N LEU A 416 -23.30 -19.35 -21.08
CA LEU A 416 -24.74 -19.39 -21.32
C LEU A 416 -25.09 -19.32 -22.81
N LYS A 417 -24.23 -18.70 -23.63
CA LYS A 417 -24.48 -18.49 -25.06
C LYS A 417 -23.94 -19.63 -25.94
N PRO A 418 -24.48 -19.80 -27.16
CA PRO A 418 -23.96 -20.76 -28.12
C PRO A 418 -22.50 -20.45 -28.46
N HIS A 419 -21.72 -21.49 -28.71
CA HIS A 419 -20.37 -21.35 -29.25
C HIS A 419 -20.34 -20.45 -30.50
N PRO A 420 -19.33 -19.59 -30.73
CA PRO A 420 -19.35 -18.63 -31.84
C PRO A 420 -19.56 -19.27 -33.23
N ALA A 421 -19.01 -20.48 -33.45
CA ALA A 421 -19.26 -21.25 -34.67
C ALA A 421 -20.74 -21.62 -34.86
N VAL A 422 -21.43 -21.98 -33.77
CA VAL A 422 -22.87 -22.30 -33.77
C VAL A 422 -23.69 -21.02 -33.97
N ALA A 423 -23.32 -19.92 -33.30
CA ALA A 423 -23.98 -18.63 -33.45
C ALA A 423 -23.94 -18.11 -34.90
N ARG A 424 -22.84 -18.37 -35.64
CA ARG A 424 -22.75 -18.05 -37.08
C ARG A 424 -23.67 -18.90 -37.94
N MET A 425 -23.79 -20.20 -37.64
CA MET A 425 -24.63 -21.12 -38.43
C MET A 425 -26.13 -20.99 -38.11
N ALA A 426 -26.47 -20.67 -36.86
CA ALA A 426 -27.84 -20.55 -36.38
C ALA A 426 -28.02 -19.29 -35.52
N PRO A 427 -28.07 -18.09 -36.14
CA PRO A 427 -28.15 -16.81 -35.40
C PRO A 427 -29.41 -16.62 -34.55
N TYR A 428 -30.44 -17.45 -34.76
CA TYR A 428 -31.67 -17.42 -33.97
C TYR A 428 -31.52 -18.11 -32.61
N MET A 429 -30.50 -18.96 -32.41
CA MET A 429 -30.20 -19.55 -31.10
C MET A 429 -29.55 -18.50 -30.21
N ARG A 430 -30.16 -18.22 -29.06
CA ARG A 430 -29.71 -17.18 -28.12
C ARG A 430 -28.97 -17.73 -26.92
N ASP A 431 -29.10 -19.03 -26.66
CA ASP A 431 -28.48 -19.74 -25.54
C ASP A 431 -27.96 -21.11 -25.99
N ASN A 432 -27.10 -21.72 -25.17
CA ASN A 432 -26.49 -23.03 -25.47
C ASN A 432 -27.32 -24.25 -25.05
N GLY A 433 -28.56 -24.05 -24.58
CA GLY A 433 -29.47 -25.13 -24.19
C GLY A 433 -29.04 -25.89 -22.93
N ARG A 434 -28.01 -25.43 -22.20
CA ARG A 434 -27.55 -26.09 -20.97
C ARG A 434 -28.54 -25.91 -19.82
N PHE A 435 -28.59 -26.90 -18.95
CA PHE A 435 -29.32 -26.86 -17.69
C PHE A 435 -28.35 -26.99 -16.52
N PHE A 436 -28.52 -26.15 -15.52
CA PHE A 436 -27.68 -26.07 -14.33
C PHE A 436 -28.49 -26.49 -13.11
N SER A 437 -27.98 -27.45 -12.34
CA SER A 437 -28.71 -28.03 -11.22
C SER A 437 -28.18 -27.48 -9.90
N VAL A 438 -28.99 -26.67 -9.21
CA VAL A 438 -28.59 -26.00 -7.96
C VAL A 438 -29.31 -26.65 -6.78
N PRO A 439 -28.58 -27.16 -5.77
CA PRO A 439 -29.18 -27.67 -4.54
C PRO A 439 -29.98 -26.59 -3.80
N GLU A 440 -31.14 -26.98 -3.29
CA GLU A 440 -32.04 -26.14 -2.49
C GLU A 440 -32.44 -26.87 -1.22
N ALA A 441 -32.49 -26.13 -0.10
CA ALA A 441 -32.97 -26.66 1.16
C ALA A 441 -34.48 -26.90 1.03
N GLY A 442 -34.88 -28.17 0.87
CA GLY A 442 -36.28 -28.53 0.85
C GLY A 442 -36.92 -28.51 2.23
N ALA A 443 -38.25 -28.45 2.27
CA ALA A 443 -38.99 -28.60 3.51
C ALA A 443 -38.68 -29.96 4.15
N ARG A 444 -38.36 -29.97 5.45
CA ARG A 444 -38.06 -31.18 6.25
C ARG A 444 -36.78 -31.94 5.87
N GLY A 445 -35.75 -31.25 5.34
CA GLY A 445 -34.42 -31.86 5.18
C GLY A 445 -34.26 -32.77 3.96
N VAL A 446 -35.24 -32.81 3.06
CA VAL A 446 -35.09 -33.45 1.74
C VAL A 446 -34.40 -32.47 0.81
N PRO A 447 -33.23 -32.80 0.22
CA PRO A 447 -32.58 -31.93 -0.75
C PRO A 447 -33.44 -31.85 -2.01
N LEU A 448 -33.90 -30.66 -2.37
CA LEU A 448 -34.56 -30.39 -3.64
C LEU A 448 -33.52 -29.89 -4.63
N MET A 449 -33.58 -30.36 -5.88
CA MET A 449 -32.75 -29.84 -6.96
C MET A 449 -33.57 -28.88 -7.81
N LYS A 450 -33.12 -27.63 -7.91
CA LYS A 450 -33.73 -26.63 -8.79
C LYS A 450 -32.89 -26.52 -10.06
N TYR A 451 -33.53 -26.65 -11.21
CA TYR A 451 -32.89 -26.56 -12.51
C TYR A 451 -33.10 -25.18 -13.11
N TYR A 452 -32.04 -24.60 -13.65
CA TYR A 452 -32.06 -23.34 -14.39
C TYR A 452 -31.56 -23.60 -15.80
N SER A 453 -32.33 -23.25 -16.83
CA SER A 453 -31.82 -23.27 -18.20
C SER A 453 -30.93 -22.05 -18.46
N ALA A 454 -30.03 -22.15 -19.43
CA ALA A 454 -29.22 -21.01 -19.88
C ALA A 454 -30.10 -19.82 -20.30
N ALA A 455 -31.19 -20.06 -21.04
CA ALA A 455 -32.18 -19.04 -21.38
C ALA A 455 -32.76 -18.33 -20.13
N ASN A 456 -33.14 -19.09 -19.09
CA ASN A 456 -33.68 -18.49 -17.86
C ASN A 456 -32.66 -17.65 -17.11
N LEU A 457 -31.38 -18.01 -17.17
CA LEU A 457 -30.32 -17.24 -16.53
C LEU A 457 -30.01 -15.95 -17.29
N LEU A 458 -30.03 -15.98 -18.63
CA LEU A 458 -29.86 -14.79 -19.48
C LEU A 458 -30.96 -13.75 -19.26
N GLU A 459 -32.19 -14.19 -18.92
CA GLU A 459 -33.32 -13.31 -18.63
C GLU A 459 -33.38 -12.87 -17.15
N SER A 460 -32.53 -13.43 -16.28
CA SER A 460 -32.61 -13.18 -14.84
C SER A 460 -32.00 -11.83 -14.47
N SER A 461 -32.77 -10.98 -13.79
CA SER A 461 -32.25 -9.72 -13.23
C SER A 461 -31.21 -9.92 -12.12
N LYS A 462 -31.01 -11.15 -11.63
CA LYS A 462 -30.02 -11.52 -10.62
C LYS A 462 -28.70 -12.01 -11.23
N VAL A 463 -28.62 -12.15 -12.55
CA VAL A 463 -27.43 -12.57 -13.28
C VAL A 463 -26.92 -11.39 -14.11
N CYS A 464 -25.64 -11.08 -13.96
CA CYS A 464 -24.91 -10.13 -14.79
C CYS A 464 -23.98 -10.91 -15.72
N THR A 465 -24.12 -10.69 -17.02
CA THR A 465 -23.36 -11.41 -18.05
C THR A 465 -22.15 -10.66 -18.55
N THR A 466 -22.00 -9.42 -18.11
CA THR A 466 -20.99 -8.41 -18.52
C THR A 466 -21.18 -7.85 -19.92
N GLU A 467 -22.04 -8.43 -20.76
CA GLU A 467 -22.36 -7.91 -22.09
C GLU A 467 -23.18 -6.61 -22.05
N GLU A 468 -23.90 -6.39 -20.96
CA GLU A 468 -24.63 -5.16 -20.69
C GLU A 468 -23.71 -3.97 -20.36
N PHE A 469 -22.40 -4.20 -20.23
CA PHE A 469 -21.45 -3.14 -19.89
C PHE A 469 -21.12 -2.27 -21.11
N PRO A 470 -21.05 -0.93 -20.95
CA PRO A 470 -20.57 -0.03 -21.99
C PRO A 470 -19.15 -0.40 -22.45
N SER A 471 -18.81 -0.12 -23.71
CA SER A 471 -17.46 -0.39 -24.25
C SER A 471 -16.34 0.38 -23.52
N ASN A 472 -16.65 1.53 -22.93
CA ASN A 472 -15.72 2.32 -22.10
C ASN A 472 -15.73 1.89 -20.62
N THR A 473 -15.89 0.59 -20.34
CA THR A 473 -15.90 0.07 -18.97
C THR A 473 -14.48 -0.27 -18.48
N PHE A 474 -14.17 0.08 -17.22
CA PHE A 474 -12.99 -0.39 -16.50
C PHE A 474 -13.41 -1.34 -15.36
N LEU A 475 -12.86 -2.55 -15.30
CA LEU A 475 -13.17 -3.53 -14.27
C LEU A 475 -12.23 -3.42 -13.07
N ILE A 476 -12.80 -3.51 -11.87
CA ILE A 476 -12.07 -3.63 -10.62
C ILE A 476 -12.38 -4.99 -10.02
N GLY A 477 -11.33 -5.73 -9.66
CA GLY A 477 -11.41 -6.94 -8.84
C GLY A 477 -10.62 -6.73 -7.56
N ASN A 478 -11.15 -5.96 -6.60
CA ASN A 478 -10.53 -5.76 -5.30
C ASN A 478 -10.84 -6.95 -4.38
N HIS A 479 -9.94 -7.93 -4.32
CA HIS A 479 -10.17 -9.18 -3.58
C HIS A 479 -11.44 -9.92 -4.00
N SER A 480 -11.70 -9.99 -5.31
CA SER A 480 -12.93 -10.52 -5.91
C SER A 480 -13.11 -12.06 -5.81
N ASP A 481 -12.47 -12.71 -4.84
CA ASP A 481 -12.54 -14.14 -4.53
C ASP A 481 -12.53 -15.07 -5.78
N GLU A 482 -13.62 -15.79 -6.03
CA GLU A 482 -13.78 -16.74 -7.14
C GLU A 482 -13.65 -16.07 -8.53
N LEU A 483 -13.90 -14.76 -8.64
CA LEU A 483 -13.81 -14.01 -9.91
C LEU A 483 -12.38 -13.67 -10.33
N THR A 484 -11.39 -13.82 -9.45
CA THR A 484 -10.00 -13.39 -9.68
C THR A 484 -9.45 -13.81 -11.05
N CYS A 485 -9.65 -15.08 -11.44
CA CYS A 485 -9.16 -15.61 -12.72
C CYS A 485 -10.04 -15.25 -13.92
N TRP A 486 -11.28 -14.82 -13.69
CA TRP A 486 -12.20 -14.42 -14.74
C TRP A 486 -11.94 -12.99 -15.24
N LEU A 487 -11.51 -12.07 -14.37
CA LEU A 487 -11.33 -10.66 -14.72
C LEU A 487 -10.59 -10.43 -16.05
N PRO A 488 -9.43 -11.06 -16.31
CA PRO A 488 -8.70 -10.87 -17.58
C PRO A 488 -9.44 -11.38 -18.82
N LEU A 489 -10.38 -12.32 -18.65
CA LEU A 489 -11.12 -12.98 -19.73
C LEU A 489 -12.39 -12.20 -20.14
N LEU A 490 -12.82 -11.20 -19.37
CA LEU A 490 -14.06 -10.45 -19.61
C LEU A 490 -13.94 -9.39 -20.70
N GLY A 491 -12.74 -9.15 -21.25
CA GLY A 491 -12.56 -8.32 -22.45
C GLY A 491 -12.46 -6.81 -22.22
N PHE A 492 -12.56 -6.34 -20.98
CA PHE A 492 -12.48 -4.92 -20.62
C PHE A 492 -11.14 -4.60 -19.93
N PRO A 493 -10.63 -3.34 -20.04
CA PRO A 493 -9.54 -2.88 -19.20
C PRO A 493 -9.81 -3.17 -17.73
N PHE A 494 -8.82 -3.66 -16.99
CA PHE A 494 -9.04 -4.13 -15.63
C PHE A 494 -7.85 -3.87 -14.71
N MET A 495 -8.14 -3.83 -13.41
CA MET A 495 -7.20 -4.07 -12.33
C MET A 495 -7.77 -5.15 -11.41
N VAL A 496 -6.99 -6.18 -11.12
CA VAL A 496 -7.34 -7.22 -10.14
C VAL A 496 -6.26 -7.32 -9.06
N ILE A 497 -6.69 -7.46 -7.81
CA ILE A 497 -5.84 -7.76 -6.64
C ILE A 497 -6.16 -9.20 -6.22
N PRO A 498 -5.39 -10.20 -6.69
CA PRO A 498 -5.68 -11.59 -6.39
C PRO A 498 -5.72 -11.85 -4.89
N CYS A 499 -6.71 -12.61 -4.43
CA CYS A 499 -6.84 -12.92 -3.02
C CYS A 499 -6.99 -14.41 -2.76
N CYS A 500 -8.01 -15.05 -3.33
CA CYS A 500 -8.34 -16.44 -3.08
C CYS A 500 -8.06 -17.28 -4.32
N SER A 501 -7.43 -18.43 -4.10
CA SER A 501 -7.00 -19.31 -5.18
C SER A 501 -8.16 -20.21 -5.59
N HIS A 502 -8.88 -19.80 -6.63
CA HIS A 502 -9.96 -20.55 -7.27
C HIS A 502 -9.64 -20.77 -8.77
N ALA A 503 -10.09 -21.90 -9.31
CA ALA A 503 -10.08 -22.14 -10.76
C ALA A 503 -11.26 -21.44 -11.44
N LEU A 504 -11.31 -21.45 -12.77
CA LEU A 504 -12.41 -20.89 -13.58
C LEU A 504 -13.76 -21.61 -13.33
N SER A 505 -13.76 -22.79 -12.72
CA SER A 505 -14.95 -23.48 -12.20
C SER A 505 -15.50 -22.92 -10.87
N GLY A 506 -14.74 -22.04 -10.21
CA GLY A 506 -15.04 -21.53 -8.87
C GLY A 506 -14.60 -22.47 -7.74
N ALA A 507 -14.08 -23.65 -8.07
CA ALA A 507 -13.52 -24.57 -7.09
C ALA A 507 -12.18 -24.05 -6.56
N LYS A 508 -11.88 -24.32 -5.28
CA LYS A 508 -10.57 -24.00 -4.70
C LYS A 508 -9.48 -24.74 -5.47
N ALA A 509 -8.45 -24.00 -5.88
CA ALA A 509 -7.33 -24.52 -6.65
C ALA A 509 -6.01 -24.19 -5.95
N ARG A 510 -4.96 -24.96 -6.25
CA ARG A 510 -3.60 -24.64 -5.80
C ARG A 510 -2.68 -24.63 -7.01
N PHE A 511 -2.33 -23.44 -7.47
CA PHE A 511 -1.40 -23.24 -8.57
C PHE A 511 0.03 -23.60 -8.14
N ARG A 512 0.80 -24.15 -9.07
CA ARG A 512 2.20 -24.53 -8.84
C ARG A 512 3.12 -23.40 -9.31
N PRO A 513 4.15 -23.03 -8.53
CA PRO A 513 5.25 -22.19 -8.99
C PRO A 513 5.81 -22.70 -10.32
N ARG A 514 5.89 -21.86 -11.35
CA ARG A 514 6.61 -22.21 -12.57
C ARG A 514 8.12 -22.17 -12.32
N LYS A 515 8.86 -23.07 -12.96
CA LYS A 515 10.32 -22.95 -13.05
C LYS A 515 10.62 -21.82 -14.02
N VAL A 516 11.27 -20.76 -13.54
CA VAL A 516 11.80 -19.68 -14.39
C VAL A 516 12.73 -20.32 -15.42
N HIS A 517 12.32 -20.36 -16.68
CA HIS A 517 13.25 -20.65 -17.77
C HIS A 517 14.04 -19.37 -18.01
N LYS A 518 15.35 -19.40 -17.73
CA LYS A 518 16.24 -18.36 -18.25
C LYS A 518 16.18 -18.45 -19.78
N PRO A 519 16.07 -17.33 -20.51
CA PRO A 519 16.24 -17.35 -21.96
C PRO A 519 17.64 -17.87 -22.25
N GLU A 520 17.74 -19.00 -22.96
CA GLU A 520 19.01 -19.51 -23.44
C GLU A 520 19.52 -18.54 -24.50
N THR A 521 20.59 -17.81 -24.16
CA THR A 521 21.42 -17.11 -25.13
C THR A 521 22.01 -18.16 -26.06
N GLY A 522 21.75 -18.00 -27.36
CA GLY A 522 22.08 -18.98 -28.39
C GLY A 522 23.56 -19.35 -28.45
N ALA A 523 23.80 -20.63 -28.74
CA ALA A 523 25.03 -21.11 -29.34
C ALA A 523 24.65 -22.06 -30.49
N ALA A 524 25.22 -21.78 -31.66
CA ALA A 524 25.03 -22.53 -32.88
C ALA A 524 25.82 -23.85 -32.89
N GLN A 525 25.25 -24.83 -33.60
CA GLN A 525 25.87 -25.94 -34.35
C GLN A 525 26.60 -27.07 -33.62
N GLY A 526 26.23 -28.29 -34.04
CA GLY A 526 26.97 -29.54 -33.83
C GLY A 526 26.12 -30.76 -34.18
N ASP A 527 26.18 -31.18 -35.45
CA ASP A 527 25.53 -32.38 -36.01
C ASP A 527 25.96 -33.68 -35.31
N GLY A 528 25.05 -34.66 -35.29
CA GLY A 528 25.34 -36.04 -34.91
C GLY A 528 24.08 -36.89 -34.76
N ALA A 529 23.73 -37.60 -35.84
CA ALA A 529 22.74 -38.67 -35.84
C ALA A 529 23.28 -39.93 -35.11
N ASP A 530 22.41 -40.67 -34.43
CA ASP A 530 22.20 -42.12 -34.64
C ASP A 530 21.22 -42.74 -33.62
N ASP A 531 20.20 -43.38 -34.19
CA ASP A 531 19.61 -44.68 -33.88
C ASP A 531 18.98 -45.08 -32.52
N ALA A 532 17.70 -45.48 -32.68
CA ALA A 532 17.10 -46.77 -32.29
C ALA A 532 16.57 -47.01 -30.85
N GLU A 533 15.22 -47.11 -30.79
CA GLU A 533 14.45 -48.30 -30.37
C GLU A 533 14.69 -48.93 -28.97
N LYS A 534 13.70 -48.82 -28.04
CA LYS A 534 12.80 -49.93 -27.59
C LYS A 534 12.13 -49.68 -26.22
N LYS A 535 10.80 -49.89 -26.25
CA LYS A 535 9.90 -50.64 -25.34
C LYS A 535 10.29 -50.85 -23.86
N GLY A 536 9.28 -50.69 -23.00
CA GLY A 536 9.06 -51.61 -21.87
C GLY A 536 8.44 -50.98 -20.63
N ALA A 537 7.19 -51.36 -20.35
CA ALA A 537 6.55 -51.17 -19.06
C ALA A 537 7.24 -52.01 -17.97
N ASP A 538 7.30 -51.54 -16.72
CA ASP A 538 6.54 -52.18 -15.63
C ASP A 538 6.65 -51.44 -14.28
N LYS A 539 5.65 -51.74 -13.46
CA LYS A 539 5.43 -51.37 -12.06
C LYS A 539 6.62 -51.76 -11.17
N GLU A 540 6.86 -51.00 -10.09
CA GLU A 540 6.39 -51.34 -8.74
C GLU A 540 7.14 -50.54 -7.64
N CYS A 541 6.43 -50.40 -6.53
CA CYS A 541 6.73 -49.73 -5.28
C CYS A 541 8.07 -50.14 -4.64
N GLY A 542 8.88 -49.15 -4.26
CA GLY A 542 10.07 -49.35 -3.42
C GLY A 542 10.23 -48.21 -2.43
N LYS A 543 9.84 -48.45 -1.18
CA LYS A 543 10.22 -47.63 -0.02
C LYS A 543 11.74 -47.53 0.05
N ASN A 544 12.29 -46.32 0.08
CA ASN A 544 13.64 -46.12 0.61
C ASN A 544 13.71 -44.90 1.54
N LYS A 545 14.18 -45.19 2.76
CA LYS A 545 14.51 -44.25 3.82
C LYS A 545 15.90 -43.67 3.58
N GLY A 546 16.07 -42.39 3.90
CA GLY A 546 17.34 -41.83 4.40
C GLY A 546 18.30 -41.26 3.35
N GLY A 547 18.39 -39.94 3.31
CA GLY A 547 19.48 -39.22 2.63
C GLY A 547 19.34 -37.72 2.81
N LYS A 548 19.87 -37.17 3.92
CA LYS A 548 19.98 -35.72 4.13
C LYS A 548 21.07 -35.17 3.20
N ASN A 549 20.72 -34.87 1.96
CA ASN A 549 21.51 -33.94 1.15
C ASN A 549 21.10 -32.52 1.50
N LYS A 550 22.00 -31.79 2.16
CA LYS A 550 21.93 -30.33 2.33
C LYS A 550 22.16 -29.68 0.96
N GLY A 551 21.11 -29.63 0.15
CA GLY A 551 21.06 -28.84 -1.07
C GLY A 551 20.82 -27.36 -0.72
N VAL A 552 21.51 -26.48 -1.46
CA VAL A 552 21.27 -25.04 -1.52
C VAL A 552 19.76 -24.75 -1.54
N PRO A 553 19.24 -23.79 -0.73
CA PRO A 553 17.81 -23.54 -0.66
C PRO A 553 17.29 -23.08 -2.03
N GLN A 554 16.55 -23.95 -2.71
CA GLN A 554 15.72 -23.55 -3.85
C GLN A 554 14.69 -22.54 -3.35
N VAL A 555 14.69 -21.35 -3.97
CA VAL A 555 13.71 -20.30 -3.71
C VAL A 555 12.36 -20.75 -4.27
N GLY A 556 11.57 -21.46 -3.46
CA GLY A 556 10.19 -21.78 -3.80
C GLY A 556 9.34 -20.51 -3.76
N SER A 557 8.71 -20.13 -4.86
CA SER A 557 7.73 -19.03 -4.84
C SER A 557 6.51 -19.44 -3.99
N SER A 558 5.91 -18.48 -3.28
CA SER A 558 4.79 -18.74 -2.39
C SER A 558 3.56 -19.19 -3.17
N THR A 559 2.59 -19.84 -2.51
CA THR A 559 1.30 -20.18 -3.15
C THR A 559 0.55 -18.95 -3.65
N TYR A 560 0.75 -17.79 -3.00
CA TYR A 560 0.19 -16.52 -3.45
C TYR A 560 0.89 -16.03 -4.73
N ALA A 561 2.23 -16.10 -4.78
CA ALA A 561 2.97 -15.76 -5.99
C ALA A 561 2.55 -16.63 -7.18
N ALA A 562 2.34 -17.94 -6.97
CA ALA A 562 1.86 -18.83 -8.02
C ALA A 562 0.44 -18.46 -8.54
N LEU A 563 -0.44 -17.92 -7.69
CA LEU A 563 -1.74 -17.38 -8.12
C LEU A 563 -1.56 -16.11 -8.95
N VAL A 564 -0.71 -15.19 -8.50
CA VAL A 564 -0.43 -13.93 -9.21
C VAL A 564 0.16 -14.22 -10.60
N ASP A 565 1.13 -15.13 -10.68
CA ASP A 565 1.74 -15.56 -11.95
C ASP A 565 0.69 -16.19 -12.88
N HIS A 566 -0.22 -17.00 -12.34
CA HIS A 566 -1.28 -17.63 -13.13
C HIS A 566 -2.28 -16.61 -13.71
N VAL A 567 -2.69 -15.61 -12.93
CA VAL A 567 -3.60 -14.55 -13.41
C VAL A 567 -2.93 -13.68 -14.47
N ASP A 568 -1.63 -13.41 -14.32
CA ASP A 568 -0.81 -12.76 -15.35
C ASP A 568 -0.76 -13.58 -16.64
N ASP A 569 -0.54 -14.90 -16.54
CA ASP A 569 -0.56 -15.79 -17.71
C ASP A 569 -1.90 -15.76 -18.44
N LEU A 570 -3.03 -15.75 -17.71
CA LEU A 570 -4.36 -15.64 -18.31
C LEU A 570 -4.53 -14.29 -19.04
N ALA A 571 -4.06 -13.20 -18.42
CA ALA A 571 -4.09 -11.89 -19.03
C ALA A 571 -3.22 -11.82 -20.30
N THR A 572 -2.01 -12.37 -20.26
CA THR A 572 -1.10 -12.45 -21.40
C THR A 572 -1.68 -13.29 -22.54
N GLN A 573 -2.31 -14.43 -22.23
CA GLN A 573 -2.99 -15.27 -23.22
C GLN A 573 -4.16 -14.56 -23.90
N MET A 574 -4.86 -13.71 -23.16
CA MET A 574 -5.88 -12.82 -23.73
C MET A 574 -5.28 -11.66 -24.54
N GLY A 575 -3.97 -11.49 -24.59
CA GLY A 575 -3.31 -10.46 -25.40
C GLY A 575 -3.20 -9.10 -24.72
N TRP A 576 -3.38 -9.03 -23.39
CA TRP A 576 -3.14 -7.80 -22.62
C TRP A 576 -1.64 -7.47 -22.55
N VAL A 577 -1.30 -6.18 -22.57
CA VAL A 577 -0.01 -5.69 -22.08
C VAL A 577 -0.11 -5.63 -20.56
N VAL A 578 0.46 -6.64 -19.89
CA VAL A 578 0.28 -6.81 -18.44
C VAL A 578 1.28 -5.96 -17.67
N GLU A 579 0.75 -5.13 -16.77
CA GLU A 579 1.52 -4.38 -15.79
C GLU A 579 1.26 -4.92 -14.39
N LYS A 580 2.27 -4.88 -13.52
CA LYS A 580 2.18 -5.30 -12.12
C LYS A 580 2.61 -4.19 -11.18
N GLU A 581 1.88 -4.03 -10.09
CA GLU A 581 2.23 -3.10 -9.01
C GLU A 581 2.18 -3.82 -7.66
N THR A 582 3.15 -3.56 -6.79
CA THR A 582 3.06 -3.96 -5.39
C THR A 582 2.44 -2.81 -4.60
N LEU A 583 1.15 -2.91 -4.30
CA LEU A 583 0.37 -1.86 -3.65
C LEU A 583 0.86 -1.60 -2.21
N ARG A 584 0.83 -0.32 -1.84
CA ARG A 584 1.19 0.16 -0.49
C ARG A 584 -0.01 0.09 0.47
N ILE A 585 -0.61 -1.10 0.55
CA ILE A 585 -1.75 -1.41 1.43
C ILE A 585 -1.29 -2.29 2.61
N PRO A 586 -2.00 -2.26 3.77
CA PRO A 586 -1.67 -3.10 4.93
C PRO A 586 -2.16 -4.56 4.76
N SER A 587 -1.82 -5.19 3.62
CA SER A 587 -2.25 -6.54 3.26
C SER A 587 -1.07 -7.38 2.74
N THR A 588 -1.09 -8.67 3.04
CA THR A 588 -0.12 -9.63 2.47
C THR A 588 -0.48 -10.02 1.03
N ARG A 589 -1.67 -9.64 0.57
CA ARG A 589 -2.17 -9.85 -0.79
C ARG A 589 -2.24 -8.51 -1.50
N ASN A 590 -1.08 -7.98 -1.87
CA ASN A 590 -0.94 -6.61 -2.35
C ASN A 590 -0.41 -6.49 -3.79
N ALA A 591 -0.34 -7.60 -4.54
CA ALA A 591 -0.01 -7.53 -5.95
C ALA A 591 -1.27 -7.13 -6.75
N ALA A 592 -1.17 -6.05 -7.53
CA ALA A 592 -2.16 -5.68 -8.53
C ALA A 592 -1.68 -6.10 -9.92
N ILE A 593 -2.56 -6.73 -10.68
CA ILE A 593 -2.36 -7.05 -12.10
C ILE A 593 -3.29 -6.14 -12.90
N ILE A 594 -2.73 -5.46 -13.90
CA ILE A 594 -3.41 -4.42 -14.66
C ILE A 594 -3.27 -4.75 -16.14
N GLY A 595 -4.39 -4.75 -16.86
CA GLY A 595 -4.43 -4.84 -18.31
C GLY A 595 -5.28 -3.69 -18.85
N ILE A 596 -4.66 -2.77 -19.58
CA ILE A 596 -5.35 -1.62 -20.20
C ILE A 596 -5.19 -1.69 -21.71
N ASP A 597 -3.94 -1.81 -22.16
CA ASP A 597 -3.61 -1.86 -23.58
C ASP A 597 -3.55 -3.30 -24.07
N ARG A 598 -3.86 -3.50 -25.36
CA ARG A 598 -3.72 -4.79 -26.04
C ARG A 598 -2.42 -4.80 -26.82
N ASN A 599 -1.77 -5.97 -26.90
CA ASN A 599 -0.65 -6.18 -27.80
C ASN A 599 -1.11 -5.98 -29.26
N GLU A 600 -0.24 -5.46 -30.12
CA GLU A 600 -0.56 -5.12 -31.52
C GLU A 600 -1.19 -6.29 -32.30
N GLN A 601 -0.75 -7.52 -32.00
CA GLN A 601 -1.25 -8.75 -32.61
C GLN A 601 -2.74 -9.01 -32.36
N PHE A 602 -3.31 -8.38 -31.32
CA PHE A 602 -4.71 -8.52 -30.90
C PHE A 602 -5.52 -7.23 -31.14
N ALA A 603 -4.90 -6.16 -31.64
CA ALA A 603 -5.55 -4.85 -31.77
C ALA A 603 -6.70 -4.85 -32.80
N SER A 604 -6.65 -5.73 -33.80
CA SER A 604 -7.68 -5.89 -34.83
C SER A 604 -8.51 -7.18 -34.69
N GLU A 605 -8.44 -7.83 -33.52
CA GLU A 605 -9.16 -9.09 -33.28
C GLU A 605 -10.67 -8.85 -33.28
N ARG A 606 -11.43 -9.73 -33.96
CA ARG A 606 -12.89 -9.63 -34.01
C ARG A 606 -13.48 -10.20 -32.71
N PRO A 607 -14.64 -9.70 -32.22
CA PRO A 607 -15.24 -10.19 -30.98
C PRO A 607 -15.48 -11.71 -30.95
N ASP A 608 -15.80 -12.33 -32.10
CA ASP A 608 -16.00 -13.78 -32.20
C ASP A 608 -14.68 -14.57 -32.04
N GLU A 609 -13.55 -13.98 -32.41
CA GLU A 609 -12.21 -14.56 -32.22
C GLU A 609 -11.78 -14.46 -30.75
N THR A 610 -12.03 -13.32 -30.11
CA THR A 610 -11.79 -13.14 -28.67
C THR A 610 -12.63 -14.12 -27.85
N GLU A 611 -13.91 -14.31 -28.19
CA GLU A 611 -14.78 -15.27 -27.51
C GLU A 611 -14.31 -16.72 -27.70
N MET A 612 -13.86 -17.08 -28.91
CA MET A 612 -13.26 -18.40 -29.18
C MET A 612 -12.03 -18.63 -28.30
N ARG A 613 -11.18 -17.62 -28.15
CA ARG A 613 -9.98 -17.68 -27.31
C ARG A 613 -10.32 -17.92 -25.83
N VAL A 614 -11.37 -17.29 -25.32
CA VAL A 614 -11.86 -17.56 -23.96
C VAL A 614 -12.27 -19.02 -23.83
N ILE A 615 -12.97 -19.59 -24.82
CA ILE A 615 -13.37 -21.01 -24.83
C ILE A 615 -12.15 -21.94 -24.87
N ASP A 616 -11.13 -21.62 -25.67
CA ASP A 616 -9.89 -22.40 -25.75
C ASP A 616 -9.10 -22.39 -24.43
N ILE A 617 -9.01 -21.22 -23.78
CA ILE A 617 -8.42 -21.08 -22.45
C ILE A 617 -9.21 -21.90 -21.44
N LEU A 618 -10.55 -21.81 -21.46
CA LEU A 618 -11.40 -22.59 -20.56
C LEU A 618 -11.15 -24.09 -20.74
N ALA A 619 -11.07 -24.59 -21.97
CA ALA A 619 -10.77 -25.99 -22.23
C ALA A 619 -9.39 -26.40 -21.68
N THR A 620 -8.38 -25.54 -21.82
CA THR A 620 -7.01 -25.78 -21.33
C THR A 620 -6.93 -25.77 -19.80
N GLU A 621 -7.74 -24.94 -19.15
CA GLU A 621 -7.80 -24.81 -17.68
C GLU A 621 -8.71 -25.85 -17.00
N GLY A 622 -9.20 -26.85 -17.75
CA GLY A 622 -10.06 -27.93 -17.22
C GLY A 622 -11.54 -27.58 -17.15
N GLY A 623 -11.96 -26.50 -17.81
CA GLY A 623 -13.33 -26.05 -17.95
C GLY A 623 -13.83 -25.15 -16.81
N ALA A 624 -15.06 -24.67 -16.97
CA ALA A 624 -15.80 -23.89 -15.97
C ALA A 624 -17.00 -24.66 -15.40
N GLU A 625 -16.97 -26.00 -15.47
CA GLU A 625 -18.05 -26.83 -14.94
C GLU A 625 -18.25 -26.57 -13.45
N GLY A 626 -19.48 -26.29 -13.03
CA GLY A 626 -19.80 -25.91 -11.65
C GLY A 626 -19.76 -24.42 -11.35
N TRP A 627 -19.28 -23.56 -12.26
CA TRP A 627 -19.23 -22.10 -12.01
C TRP A 627 -20.61 -21.51 -11.69
N VAL A 628 -21.61 -21.85 -12.52
CA VAL A 628 -22.97 -21.34 -12.39
C VAL A 628 -23.58 -21.80 -11.07
N GLU A 629 -23.45 -23.09 -10.74
CA GLU A 629 -23.94 -23.68 -9.51
C GLU A 629 -23.28 -23.05 -8.27
N ASN A 630 -21.95 -22.88 -8.31
CA ASN A 630 -21.18 -22.26 -7.24
C ASN A 630 -21.59 -20.80 -7.03
N SER A 631 -21.75 -20.04 -8.13
CA SER A 631 -22.17 -18.64 -8.10
C SER A 631 -23.58 -18.49 -7.55
N MET A 632 -24.52 -19.32 -8.01
CA MET A 632 -25.90 -19.35 -7.49
C MET A 632 -25.95 -19.71 -6.00
N ALA A 633 -25.07 -20.58 -5.53
CA ALA A 633 -24.97 -20.93 -4.12
C ALA A 633 -24.46 -19.77 -3.25
N LEU A 634 -23.71 -18.81 -3.80
CA LEU A 634 -23.25 -17.62 -3.05
C LEU A 634 -24.41 -16.74 -2.59
N MET A 635 -25.47 -16.62 -3.39
CA MET A 635 -26.67 -15.84 -3.02
C MET A 635 -27.39 -16.41 -1.79
N LYS A 636 -27.29 -17.73 -1.56
CA LYS A 636 -28.02 -18.42 -0.48
C LYS A 636 -27.22 -18.52 0.83
N LYS A 637 -25.89 -18.48 0.76
CA LYS A 637 -25.03 -18.58 1.96
C LYS A 637 -25.15 -17.27 2.76
N ASN A 638 -25.04 -17.36 4.09
CA ASN A 638 -24.83 -16.15 4.90
C ASN A 638 -23.53 -15.45 4.46
N PRO A 639 -23.48 -14.10 4.47
CA PRO A 639 -22.27 -13.34 4.20
C PRO A 639 -21.09 -13.95 4.96
N LYS A 640 -19.99 -14.28 4.26
CA LYS A 640 -18.77 -14.71 4.95
C LYS A 640 -18.34 -13.54 5.83
N ASN A 641 -18.20 -13.78 7.13
CA ASN A 641 -17.47 -12.88 8.02
C ASN A 641 -16.00 -13.03 7.62
N HIS A 642 -15.51 -12.14 6.76
CA HIS A 642 -14.08 -11.98 6.56
C HIS A 642 -13.50 -11.11 7.65
#